data_AF-K1Q961-F1
#
_entry.id   AF-K1Q961-F1
#
_cell.length_a   1.000
_cell.length_b   1.000
_cell.length_c   1.000
_cell.angle_alpha   90.00
_cell.angle_beta   90.00
_cell.angle_gamma   90.00
#
_symmetry.space_group_name_H-M   'P 1'
#
loop_
_entity.id
_entity.type
_entity.pdbx_description
1 polymer ?
#
loop_
_entity_poly.entity_id
_entity_poly.type
_entity_poly.pdbx_seq_one_letter_code
_entity_poly.pdbx_strand_id
1 'polypeptide(L)'
;KTYVIVSGNVACIRRLNGTHQVGCSSEINGNVGVLHYINDTDSLNWLINSGPHQPYVALLTSLNFNRDTVQQLRNSKKITGIIVIHTDDSATTPLPDSFSPADKCPGDLYGLYHNNQEYGNCKKVTWNEDGNGMFFEDFEFPISIVTNKNETDYLINNCYLKFNQPTQGVPREYPLCAVQMKSRMAAAKDSETCIRRTNTPTNLNPDKYCDALGDKNVIGFFKDVPEDYKPEKKSIILAMARMDSYSLFENIYPSADNQVSGIVALLAAAEALRKYKDHFDNTTKDILFTFLNGEAFDYIGSTRMLYDMDKGALPLKLKMDHVDRIVEVNQLAYREEGRIWIHADPVSRNDPNISSEIDDMISTILDIGKNLSDIVGAVNQTQPLPPASTQKFLQKTPVPALVLTDHKKTFTNKYYNSRFDLAKTISAMVNASDNGYNHVTDQASNLTVAATLLARSLYTLATGSPAPEGLMAEQQSVTHMLYCFLISPNCELFKQVIPPAREAFDDLASQKSPYPFYVSVYGQINNVTRIIQRLLTHYIGTVEKNHTESCTSSEKASLQLYNYLWMAGPLNSDNKTRTVTCVKSRVTQTKAYSPAFEITDYNGWGGFQYSTWTESSWATNALLLRVFLIPSKAMETSILSGGVILTLVSMVLIYFLNKKADILFAHPRPSSL
;
A
#
# COMPACT_ATOMS: atom_id res chain seq x y z
N LYS A 1 25.65 19.23 -18.60
CA LYS A 1 26.58 18.65 -19.60
C LYS A 1 27.18 17.30 -19.17
N THR A 2 27.39 17.04 -17.87
CA THR A 2 28.03 15.79 -17.38
C THR A 2 27.05 14.75 -16.82
N TYR A 3 25.95 15.19 -16.21
CA TYR A 3 24.95 14.32 -15.58
C TYR A 3 23.61 14.40 -16.30
N VAL A 4 22.93 13.26 -16.41
CA VAL A 4 21.51 13.17 -16.78
C VAL A 4 20.75 12.64 -15.57
N ILE A 5 19.75 13.38 -15.12
CA ILE A 5 18.91 13.00 -13.98
C ILE A 5 17.74 12.17 -14.53
N VAL A 6 17.49 11.02 -13.91
CA VAL A 6 16.30 10.21 -14.14
C VAL A 6 15.30 10.60 -13.06
N SER A 7 14.19 11.24 -13.46
CA SER A 7 13.23 11.83 -12.53
C SER A 7 12.01 10.94 -12.29
N GLY A 8 11.67 10.07 -13.24
CA GLY A 8 10.61 9.07 -13.13
C GLY A 8 11.06 7.81 -12.39
N ASN A 9 11.89 7.96 -11.35
CA ASN A 9 12.35 6.84 -10.52
C ASN A 9 11.69 6.85 -9.14
N VAL A 10 11.47 5.65 -8.63
CA VAL A 10 10.95 5.39 -7.30
C VAL A 10 11.90 4.42 -6.61
N ALA A 11 12.16 4.60 -5.32
CA ALA A 11 13.06 3.73 -4.57
C ALA A 11 12.32 2.69 -3.73
N CYS A 12 13.00 1.58 -3.51
CA CYS A 12 12.73 0.68 -2.39
C CYS A 12 13.18 1.37 -1.10
N ILE A 13 12.33 1.33 -0.07
CA ILE A 13 12.54 2.00 1.21
C ILE A 13 12.75 1.00 2.34
N ARG A 14 13.44 1.44 3.41
CA ARG A 14 13.68 0.60 4.58
C ARG A 14 12.51 0.67 5.56
N ARG A 15 12.08 -0.50 6.00
CA ARG A 15 11.13 -0.69 7.10
C ARG A 15 11.76 -1.57 8.17
N LEU A 16 11.25 -1.50 9.38
CA LEU A 16 11.73 -2.29 10.50
C LEU A 16 10.53 -2.87 11.23
N ASN A 17 10.74 -4.04 11.84
CA ASN A 17 9.85 -4.59 12.85
C ASN A 17 10.63 -4.75 14.16
N GLY A 18 10.00 -5.34 15.18
CA GLY A 18 10.61 -5.49 16.50
C GLY A 18 11.88 -6.35 16.57
N THR A 19 12.29 -7.02 15.48
CA THR A 19 13.46 -7.91 15.47
C THR A 19 14.42 -7.68 14.31
N HIS A 20 13.93 -7.24 13.15
CA HIS A 20 14.68 -7.14 11.90
C HIS A 20 14.40 -5.82 11.18
N GLN A 21 15.24 -5.52 10.20
CA GLN A 21 15.01 -4.51 9.17
C GLN A 21 14.81 -5.20 7.82
N VAL A 22 14.03 -4.58 6.93
CA VAL A 22 13.71 -5.07 5.59
C VAL A 22 13.73 -3.93 4.58
N GLY A 23 13.81 -4.25 3.29
CA GLY A 23 13.86 -3.28 2.21
C GLY A 23 15.28 -2.84 1.89
N CYS A 24 15.46 -1.61 1.40
CA CYS A 24 16.71 -1.19 0.76
C CYS A 24 17.26 0.12 1.32
N SER A 25 18.57 0.33 1.19
CA SER A 25 19.22 1.61 1.53
C SER A 25 20.50 1.78 0.73
N SER A 26 20.80 3.01 0.32
CA SER A 26 22.11 3.35 -0.24
C SER A 26 23.12 3.77 0.84
N GLU A 27 24.39 3.82 0.46
CA GLU A 27 25.42 4.54 1.21
C GLU A 27 25.09 6.05 1.26
N ILE A 28 25.75 6.76 2.19
CA ILE A 28 25.46 8.17 2.48
C ILE A 28 25.63 9.09 1.26
N ASN A 29 26.64 8.80 0.44
CA ASN A 29 26.93 9.54 -0.80
C ASN A 29 26.31 8.89 -2.04
N GLY A 30 25.47 7.87 -1.87
CA GLY A 30 24.92 7.05 -2.95
C GLY A 30 25.92 6.02 -3.49
N ASN A 31 25.37 5.03 -4.17
CA ASN A 31 26.11 3.91 -4.75
C ASN A 31 26.35 4.19 -6.23
N VAL A 32 27.59 4.05 -6.72
CA VAL A 32 27.96 4.29 -8.12
C VAL A 32 28.42 2.98 -8.74
N GLY A 33 27.85 2.60 -9.88
CA GLY A 33 28.33 1.43 -10.63
C GLY A 33 28.09 1.52 -12.13
N VAL A 34 28.83 0.72 -12.89
CA VAL A 34 28.70 0.61 -14.35
C VAL A 34 27.35 -0.02 -14.68
N LEU A 35 26.57 0.60 -15.57
CA LEU A 35 25.26 0.08 -15.95
C LEU A 35 25.40 -1.20 -16.77
N HIS A 36 24.70 -2.26 -16.38
CA HIS A 36 24.66 -3.50 -17.16
C HIS A 36 23.21 -3.95 -17.34
N TYR A 37 22.75 -4.04 -18.59
CA TYR A 37 21.40 -4.46 -18.92
C TYR A 37 21.29 -5.97 -18.99
N ILE A 38 20.33 -6.53 -18.23
CA ILE A 38 20.06 -7.96 -18.14
C ILE A 38 18.67 -8.21 -18.72
N ASN A 39 18.66 -8.73 -19.93
CA ASN A 39 17.47 -9.10 -20.68
C ASN A 39 17.29 -10.62 -20.83
N ASP A 40 18.32 -11.40 -20.48
CA ASP A 40 18.34 -12.86 -20.60
C ASP A 40 19.30 -13.49 -19.57
N THR A 41 19.32 -14.82 -19.52
CA THR A 41 20.19 -15.56 -18.59
C THR A 41 21.68 -15.41 -18.93
N ASP A 42 22.03 -15.19 -20.20
CA ASP A 42 23.42 -15.07 -20.65
C ASP A 42 24.04 -13.75 -20.20
N SER A 43 23.30 -12.65 -20.30
CA SER A 43 23.68 -11.33 -19.80
C SER A 43 23.82 -11.31 -18.26
N LEU A 44 22.99 -12.06 -17.54
CA LEU A 44 23.14 -12.29 -16.09
C LEU A 44 24.44 -13.07 -15.80
N ASN A 45 24.64 -14.21 -16.46
CA ASN A 45 25.81 -15.06 -16.28
C ASN A 45 27.11 -14.33 -16.64
N TRP A 46 27.09 -13.49 -17.67
CA TRP A 46 28.24 -12.69 -18.06
C TRP A 46 28.62 -11.68 -16.96
N LEU A 47 27.66 -10.98 -16.36
CA LEU A 47 27.94 -10.05 -15.26
C LEU A 47 28.56 -10.77 -14.07
N ILE A 48 27.96 -11.91 -13.67
CA ILE A 48 28.41 -12.67 -12.51
C ILE A 48 29.81 -13.25 -12.74
N ASN A 49 30.04 -13.89 -13.89
CA ASN A 49 31.27 -14.67 -14.11
C ASN A 49 32.38 -13.88 -14.79
N SER A 50 32.05 -13.04 -15.78
CA SER A 50 33.04 -12.45 -16.71
C SER A 50 33.23 -10.94 -16.58
N GLY A 51 32.26 -10.20 -16.01
CA GLY A 51 32.30 -8.74 -15.91
C GLY A 51 33.51 -8.22 -15.11
N PRO A 52 34.43 -7.43 -15.71
CA PRO A 52 35.66 -6.95 -15.06
C PRO A 52 35.51 -5.58 -14.36
N HIS A 53 34.46 -4.82 -14.66
CA HIS A 53 34.33 -3.40 -14.31
C HIS A 53 33.50 -3.17 -13.05
N GLN A 54 33.63 -4.04 -12.05
CA GLN A 54 32.92 -3.91 -10.78
C GLN A 54 33.28 -2.60 -10.05
N PRO A 55 32.33 -1.97 -9.33
CA PRO A 55 30.95 -2.42 -9.10
C PRO A 55 29.98 -2.11 -10.25
N TYR A 56 28.95 -2.95 -10.41
CA TYR A 56 27.89 -2.82 -11.41
C TYR A 56 26.56 -2.34 -10.82
N VAL A 57 25.77 -1.65 -11.63
CA VAL A 57 24.33 -1.44 -11.40
C VAL A 57 23.58 -2.28 -12.44
N ALA A 58 22.81 -3.27 -11.97
CA ALA A 58 22.05 -4.15 -12.86
C ALA A 58 20.73 -3.48 -13.28
N LEU A 59 20.49 -3.37 -14.58
CA LEU A 59 19.21 -2.94 -15.15
C LEU A 59 18.42 -4.17 -15.57
N LEU A 60 17.32 -4.45 -14.88
CA LEU A 60 16.49 -5.64 -15.06
C LEU A 60 15.19 -5.31 -15.75
N THR A 61 14.75 -6.19 -16.65
CA THR A 61 13.36 -6.19 -17.11
C THR A 61 12.42 -6.58 -15.97
N SER A 62 11.12 -6.31 -16.13
CA SER A 62 10.13 -6.69 -15.12
C SER A 62 10.05 -8.20 -14.86
N LEU A 63 10.37 -9.07 -15.83
CA LEU A 63 10.37 -10.54 -15.68
C LEU A 63 11.64 -11.05 -14.99
N ASN A 64 12.78 -10.44 -15.29
CA ASN A 64 14.05 -10.85 -14.69
C ASN A 64 14.16 -10.37 -13.23
N PHE A 65 13.36 -9.39 -12.80
CA PHE A 65 13.26 -8.98 -11.41
C PHE A 65 12.41 -9.95 -10.58
N ASN A 66 13.05 -11.04 -10.15
CA ASN A 66 12.52 -12.03 -9.21
C ASN A 66 13.55 -12.31 -8.11
N ARG A 67 13.10 -13.01 -7.05
CA ARG A 67 13.93 -13.29 -5.88
C ARG A 67 15.21 -14.05 -6.22
N ASP A 68 15.14 -15.07 -7.07
CA ASP A 68 16.29 -15.89 -7.43
C ASP A 68 17.36 -15.10 -8.18
N THR A 69 16.95 -14.26 -9.15
CA THR A 69 17.87 -13.37 -9.86
C THR A 69 18.54 -12.39 -8.91
N VAL A 70 17.76 -11.76 -8.02
CA VAL A 70 18.32 -10.78 -7.06
C VAL A 70 19.27 -11.45 -6.08
N GLN A 71 18.99 -12.67 -5.63
CA GLN A 71 19.88 -13.45 -4.77
C GLN A 71 21.17 -13.86 -5.49
N GLN A 72 21.10 -14.29 -6.75
CA GLN A 72 22.29 -14.55 -7.56
C GLN A 72 23.17 -13.30 -7.72
N LEU A 73 22.55 -12.15 -7.99
CA LEU A 73 23.26 -10.86 -8.07
C LEU A 73 23.88 -10.47 -6.73
N ARG A 74 23.14 -10.58 -5.62
CA ARG A 74 23.64 -10.33 -4.26
C ARG A 74 24.86 -11.20 -3.95
N ASN A 75 24.77 -12.50 -4.21
CA ASN A 75 25.82 -13.48 -3.92
C ASN A 75 27.08 -13.26 -4.77
N SER A 76 26.96 -12.66 -5.95
CA SER A 76 28.11 -12.34 -6.81
C SER A 76 29.07 -11.31 -6.17
N LYS A 77 28.58 -10.47 -5.24
CA LYS A 77 29.30 -9.32 -4.66
C LYS A 77 29.85 -8.32 -5.68
N LYS A 78 29.39 -8.38 -6.94
CA LYS A 78 29.80 -7.49 -8.03
C LYS A 78 28.87 -6.29 -8.23
N ILE A 79 27.68 -6.32 -7.63
CA ILE A 79 26.68 -5.26 -7.77
C ILE A 79 26.72 -4.25 -6.62
N THR A 80 26.27 -3.03 -6.89
CA THR A 80 26.07 -1.98 -5.90
C THR A 80 24.67 -1.36 -5.98
N GLY A 81 23.81 -1.86 -6.86
CA GLY A 81 22.43 -1.42 -6.99
C GLY A 81 21.68 -2.12 -8.13
N ILE A 82 20.36 -2.03 -8.11
CA ILE A 82 19.46 -2.62 -9.12
C ILE A 82 18.44 -1.59 -9.60
N ILE A 83 18.27 -1.48 -10.90
CA ILE A 83 17.22 -0.69 -11.54
C ILE A 83 16.24 -1.65 -12.22
N VAL A 84 14.95 -1.50 -11.95
CA VAL A 84 13.87 -2.32 -12.53
C VAL A 84 13.07 -1.47 -13.51
N ILE A 85 12.83 -2.02 -14.70
CA ILE A 85 12.02 -1.37 -15.73
C ILE A 85 10.54 -1.68 -15.48
N HIS A 86 9.70 -0.66 -15.38
CA HIS A 86 8.25 -0.79 -15.18
C HIS A 86 7.45 0.36 -15.80
N THR A 87 7.38 0.33 -17.12
CA THR A 87 6.65 1.28 -17.98
C THR A 87 5.22 0.79 -18.28
N ASP A 88 4.36 1.67 -18.80
CA ASP A 88 3.03 1.30 -19.30
C ASP A 88 3.06 0.45 -20.60
N ASP A 89 4.24 0.26 -21.18
CA ASP A 89 4.43 -0.48 -22.42
C ASP A 89 4.58 -1.98 -22.16
N SER A 90 3.66 -2.77 -22.73
CA SER A 90 3.63 -4.22 -22.57
C SER A 90 4.87 -4.94 -23.12
N ALA A 91 5.61 -4.34 -24.06
CA ALA A 91 6.85 -4.92 -24.57
C ALA A 91 8.01 -4.83 -23.57
N THR A 92 8.06 -3.77 -22.77
CA THR A 92 9.12 -3.55 -21.76
C THR A 92 8.69 -3.97 -20.35
N THR A 93 7.39 -4.06 -20.11
CA THR A 93 6.78 -4.50 -18.86
C THR A 93 5.71 -5.58 -19.11
N PRO A 94 6.11 -6.75 -19.64
CA PRO A 94 5.18 -7.87 -19.78
C PRO A 94 4.75 -8.34 -18.39
N LEU A 95 3.51 -8.83 -18.31
CA LEU A 95 2.95 -9.39 -17.08
C LEU A 95 3.57 -10.79 -16.86
N PRO A 96 4.20 -11.06 -15.71
CA PRO A 96 4.68 -12.41 -15.39
C PRO A 96 3.50 -13.35 -15.14
N ASP A 97 3.70 -14.66 -15.24
CA ASP A 97 2.64 -15.65 -14.96
C ASP A 97 2.12 -15.56 -13.51
N SER A 98 3.02 -15.30 -12.57
CA SER A 98 2.74 -14.95 -11.18
C SER A 98 3.90 -14.14 -10.59
N PHE A 99 3.62 -13.30 -9.61
CA PHE A 99 4.65 -12.63 -8.81
C PHE A 99 4.03 -12.03 -7.54
N SER A 100 4.28 -12.65 -6.39
CA SER A 100 3.95 -12.09 -5.08
C SER A 100 5.21 -11.91 -4.23
N PRO A 101 5.58 -10.67 -3.84
CA PRO A 101 6.72 -10.43 -2.95
C PRO A 101 6.40 -10.73 -1.47
N ALA A 102 5.13 -11.02 -1.16
CA ALA A 102 4.69 -11.40 0.16
C ALA A 102 5.12 -12.83 0.52
N ASP A 103 4.93 -13.18 1.79
CA ASP A 103 5.16 -14.54 2.27
C ASP A 103 4.07 -15.50 1.80
N LYS A 104 4.38 -16.80 1.86
CA LYS A 104 3.42 -17.87 1.58
C LYS A 104 2.28 -17.95 2.60
N CYS A 105 2.53 -17.48 3.82
CA CYS A 105 1.59 -17.46 4.92
C CYS A 105 1.48 -16.04 5.53
N PRO A 106 0.77 -15.11 4.87
CA PRO A 106 0.67 -13.73 5.34
C PRO A 106 0.02 -13.65 6.73
N GLY A 107 0.60 -12.87 7.65
CA GLY A 107 0.01 -12.56 8.95
C GLY A 107 0.03 -13.69 9.99
N ASP A 108 0.68 -14.82 9.72
CA ASP A 108 0.65 -16.00 10.61
C ASP A 108 1.09 -15.71 12.05
N LEU A 109 2.17 -14.92 12.21
CA LEU A 109 2.76 -14.62 13.51
C LEU A 109 1.80 -13.89 14.45
N TYR A 110 0.87 -13.11 13.90
CA TYR A 110 -0.08 -12.30 14.65
C TYR A 110 -1.51 -12.81 14.58
N GLY A 111 -1.76 -13.81 13.73
CA GLY A 111 -3.05 -14.43 13.46
C GLY A 111 -3.49 -15.44 14.53
N LEU A 112 -4.76 -15.85 14.47
CA LEU A 112 -5.43 -16.70 15.48
C LEU A 112 -4.68 -18.01 15.74
N TYR A 113 -4.04 -18.53 14.70
CA TYR A 113 -3.46 -19.87 14.70
C TYR A 113 -1.96 -19.93 15.03
N HIS A 114 -1.30 -18.81 15.33
CA HIS A 114 0.17 -18.76 15.51
C HIS A 114 0.73 -19.90 16.39
N ASN A 115 0.11 -20.12 17.56
CA ASN A 115 0.51 -21.15 18.53
C ASN A 115 -0.29 -22.47 18.41
N ASN A 116 -1.13 -22.61 17.39
CA ASN A 116 -1.94 -23.80 17.17
C ASN A 116 -1.13 -24.89 16.45
N GLN A 117 -1.14 -26.12 16.97
CA GLN A 117 -0.34 -27.21 16.42
C GLN A 117 -0.80 -27.68 15.04
N GLU A 118 -2.12 -27.65 14.78
CA GLU A 118 -2.75 -28.11 13.54
C GLU A 118 -2.74 -27.04 12.44
N TYR A 119 -3.08 -25.79 12.80
CA TYR A 119 -3.33 -24.72 11.82
C TYR A 119 -2.20 -23.69 11.69
N GLY A 120 -1.35 -23.53 12.71
CA GLY A 120 -0.29 -22.53 12.71
C GLY A 120 0.75 -22.75 11.61
N ASN A 121 1.41 -21.66 11.17
CA ASN A 121 2.37 -21.65 10.07
C ASN A 121 1.79 -22.18 8.75
N CYS A 122 0.49 -21.97 8.52
CA CYS A 122 -0.20 -22.45 7.30
C CYS A 122 -0.03 -23.95 7.00
N LYS A 123 0.16 -24.80 8.03
CA LYS A 123 0.42 -26.24 7.84
C LYS A 123 -0.67 -26.94 7.02
N LYS A 124 -1.93 -26.55 7.21
CA LYS A 124 -3.09 -27.15 6.53
C LYS A 124 -3.38 -26.54 5.17
N VAL A 125 -3.21 -25.23 5.06
CA VAL A 125 -3.49 -24.44 3.86
C VAL A 125 -2.40 -23.41 3.68
N THR A 126 -1.69 -23.45 2.56
CA THR A 126 -0.81 -22.37 2.12
C THR A 126 -1.61 -21.38 1.30
N TRP A 127 -1.88 -20.20 1.85
CA TRP A 127 -2.77 -19.23 1.22
C TRP A 127 -2.16 -18.58 -0.02
N ASN A 128 -0.87 -18.23 0.01
CA ASN A 128 -0.20 -17.52 -1.09
C ASN A 128 0.91 -18.41 -1.70
N GLU A 129 0.55 -19.38 -2.54
CA GLU A 129 1.53 -20.32 -3.11
C GLU A 129 2.63 -19.64 -3.94
N ASP A 130 2.29 -18.55 -4.63
CA ASP A 130 3.20 -17.72 -5.42
C ASP A 130 4.03 -16.73 -4.58
N GLY A 131 3.84 -16.72 -3.25
CA GLY A 131 4.59 -15.89 -2.31
C GLY A 131 6.06 -16.31 -2.23
N ASN A 132 6.97 -15.37 -2.52
CA ASN A 132 8.41 -15.61 -2.48
C ASN A 132 9.13 -14.97 -1.29
N GLY A 133 8.45 -14.12 -0.50
CA GLY A 133 9.01 -13.46 0.69
C GLY A 133 10.03 -12.36 0.41
N MET A 134 10.18 -11.92 -0.85
CA MET A 134 11.18 -10.91 -1.24
C MET A 134 10.99 -9.56 -0.55
N PHE A 135 9.77 -9.19 -0.16
CA PHE A 135 9.51 -7.95 0.59
C PHE A 135 10.21 -7.92 1.96
N PHE A 136 10.36 -9.08 2.60
CA PHE A 136 10.90 -9.22 3.95
C PHE A 136 12.44 -9.38 3.98
N GLU A 137 13.10 -9.24 2.83
CA GLU A 137 14.56 -9.29 2.76
C GLU A 137 15.19 -7.91 3.01
N ASP A 138 16.32 -7.88 3.72
CA ASP A 138 17.18 -6.71 3.82
C ASP A 138 18.20 -6.71 2.67
N PHE A 139 18.10 -5.70 1.80
CA PHE A 139 19.01 -5.47 0.69
C PHE A 139 20.04 -4.41 1.08
N GLU A 140 21.31 -4.81 1.06
CA GLU A 140 22.48 -3.95 1.37
C GLU A 140 22.81 -2.93 0.27
N PHE A 141 21.98 -2.86 -0.77
CA PHE A 141 22.13 -1.96 -1.91
C PHE A 141 20.78 -1.36 -2.30
N PRO A 142 20.77 -0.17 -2.94
CA PRO A 142 19.55 0.45 -3.41
C PRO A 142 18.93 -0.33 -4.57
N ILE A 143 17.62 -0.47 -4.52
CA ILE A 143 16.80 -0.94 -5.65
C ILE A 143 15.87 0.20 -6.03
N SER A 144 15.79 0.53 -7.31
CA SER A 144 14.87 1.55 -7.82
C SER A 144 14.11 1.03 -9.02
N ILE A 145 12.90 1.53 -9.21
CA ILE A 145 12.04 1.23 -10.35
C ILE A 145 11.90 2.50 -11.19
N VAL A 146 12.00 2.37 -12.51
CA VAL A 146 11.85 3.48 -13.46
C VAL A 146 10.58 3.26 -14.25
N THR A 147 9.68 4.24 -14.20
CA THR A 147 8.35 4.14 -14.81
C THR A 147 8.24 4.90 -16.12
N ASN A 148 9.13 5.87 -16.37
CA ASN A 148 9.14 6.65 -17.59
C ASN A 148 9.81 5.88 -18.74
N LYS A 149 9.08 5.71 -19.85
CA LYS A 149 9.58 5.03 -21.06
C LYS A 149 10.79 5.73 -21.68
N ASN A 150 10.75 7.05 -21.83
CA ASN A 150 11.86 7.81 -22.45
C ASN A 150 13.15 7.70 -21.63
N GLU A 151 13.03 7.69 -20.30
CA GLU A 151 14.19 7.52 -19.41
C GLU A 151 14.73 6.09 -19.45
N THR A 152 13.85 5.10 -19.52
CA THR A 152 14.22 3.69 -19.75
C THR A 152 14.97 3.52 -21.07
N ASP A 153 14.43 4.06 -22.15
CA ASP A 153 15.05 4.00 -23.49
C ASP A 153 16.40 4.73 -23.50
N TYR A 154 16.56 5.78 -22.69
CA TYR A 154 17.85 6.44 -22.51
C TYR A 154 18.87 5.53 -21.81
N LEU A 155 18.50 4.87 -20.70
CA LEU A 155 19.36 3.94 -19.98
C LEU A 155 19.83 2.78 -20.88
N ILE A 156 18.93 2.24 -21.70
CA ILE A 156 19.26 1.15 -22.61
C ILE A 156 20.11 1.65 -23.78
N ASN A 157 19.60 2.59 -24.58
CA ASN A 157 20.18 2.91 -25.89
C ASN A 157 21.36 3.89 -25.79
N ASN A 158 21.24 4.90 -24.94
CA ASN A 158 22.22 6.00 -24.87
C ASN A 158 23.32 5.77 -23.83
N CYS A 159 23.11 4.83 -22.90
CA CYS A 159 24.06 4.48 -21.86
C CYS A 159 24.63 3.06 -22.08
N TYR A 160 23.81 2.01 -21.92
CA TYR A 160 24.31 0.63 -21.99
C TYR A 160 24.79 0.21 -23.39
N LEU A 161 23.93 0.27 -24.42
CA LEU A 161 24.28 -0.20 -25.76
C LEU A 161 25.43 0.60 -26.37
N LYS A 162 25.49 1.91 -26.07
CA LYS A 162 26.50 2.81 -26.62
C LYS A 162 27.89 2.65 -25.98
N PHE A 163 27.96 2.41 -24.67
CA PHE A 163 29.23 2.47 -23.93
C PHE A 163 29.63 1.15 -23.25
N ASN A 164 28.68 0.29 -22.88
CA ASN A 164 28.94 -0.83 -21.96
C ASN A 164 28.73 -2.21 -22.59
N GLN A 165 27.96 -2.33 -23.68
CA GLN A 165 27.63 -3.61 -24.28
C GLN A 165 28.89 -4.38 -24.72
N PRO A 166 29.11 -5.62 -24.22
CA PRO A 166 30.22 -6.47 -24.65
C PRO A 166 30.12 -6.83 -26.13
N THR A 167 31.25 -6.88 -26.83
CA THR A 167 31.29 -7.26 -28.25
C THR A 167 31.93 -8.64 -28.35
N GLN A 168 31.16 -9.66 -28.78
CA GLN A 168 31.62 -11.07 -28.80
C GLN A 168 32.17 -11.55 -27.44
N GLY A 169 31.53 -11.15 -26.34
CA GLY A 169 31.94 -11.50 -24.97
C GLY A 169 33.11 -10.67 -24.42
N VAL A 170 33.79 -9.89 -25.27
CA VAL A 170 34.88 -9.00 -24.86
C VAL A 170 34.30 -7.74 -24.20
N PRO A 171 34.72 -7.41 -22.96
CA PRO A 171 34.31 -6.18 -22.27
C PRO A 171 34.74 -4.92 -23.02
N ARG A 172 33.93 -3.86 -22.98
CA ARG A 172 34.29 -2.54 -23.53
C ARG A 172 35.40 -1.89 -22.73
N GLU A 173 36.25 -1.12 -23.41
CA GLU A 173 37.20 -0.20 -22.77
C GLU A 173 36.53 1.12 -22.38
N TYR A 174 37.17 1.85 -21.46
CA TYR A 174 36.71 3.16 -21.01
C TYR A 174 36.69 4.20 -22.14
N PRO A 175 35.80 5.21 -22.11
CA PRO A 175 34.88 5.55 -21.03
C PRO A 175 33.62 4.66 -20.97
N LEU A 176 33.18 4.35 -19.76
CA LEU A 176 31.98 3.55 -19.51
C LEU A 176 30.84 4.44 -19.00
N CYS A 177 29.61 4.00 -19.20
CA CYS A 177 28.44 4.67 -18.64
C CYS A 177 28.08 4.10 -17.27
N ALA A 178 28.02 4.95 -16.26
CA ALA A 178 27.72 4.60 -14.88
C ALA A 178 26.46 5.30 -14.39
N VAL A 179 25.84 4.70 -13.37
CA VAL A 179 24.68 5.25 -12.68
C VAL A 179 25.01 5.39 -11.20
N GLN A 180 24.61 6.52 -10.63
CA GLN A 180 24.59 6.72 -9.20
C GLN A 180 23.16 6.64 -8.68
N MET A 181 22.99 5.78 -7.67
CA MET A 181 21.74 5.55 -6.96
C MET A 181 21.86 6.08 -5.54
N LYS A 182 21.05 7.06 -5.19
CA LYS A 182 20.95 7.60 -3.83
C LYS A 182 19.56 7.28 -3.30
N SER A 183 19.51 6.62 -2.14
CA SER A 183 18.29 6.33 -1.36
C SER A 183 18.70 5.97 0.08
N ARG A 184 19.44 6.88 0.74
CA ARG A 184 19.96 6.67 2.09
C ARG A 184 18.82 6.73 3.12
N MET A 185 18.62 5.64 3.85
CA MET A 185 17.58 5.49 4.88
C MET A 185 18.15 5.65 6.30
N ALA A 186 17.65 6.56 7.12
CA ALA A 186 18.25 6.90 8.42
C ALA A 186 18.24 5.75 9.45
N ALA A 187 17.21 4.91 9.44
CA ALA A 187 17.02 3.82 10.40
C ALA A 187 17.96 2.62 10.17
N ALA A 188 18.20 1.89 11.25
CA ALA A 188 19.00 0.66 11.24
C ALA A 188 18.59 -0.27 12.40
N LYS A 189 18.89 -1.56 12.22
CA LYS A 189 18.73 -2.68 13.16
C LYS A 189 17.29 -3.15 13.34
N ASP A 190 16.53 -2.52 14.22
CA ASP A 190 15.18 -2.93 14.63
C ASP A 190 14.35 -1.70 15.08
N SER A 191 13.02 -1.86 15.15
CA SER A 191 12.11 -0.77 15.53
C SER A 191 12.33 -0.26 16.94
N GLU A 192 12.67 -1.12 17.89
CA GLU A 192 12.94 -0.73 19.29
C GLU A 192 14.14 0.24 19.34
N THR A 193 15.25 -0.15 18.72
CA THR A 193 16.47 0.63 18.65
C THR A 193 16.23 1.93 17.91
N CYS A 194 15.46 1.89 16.83
CA CYS A 194 15.16 3.07 16.05
C CYS A 194 14.29 4.09 16.80
N ILE A 195 13.19 3.64 17.43
CA ILE A 195 12.31 4.50 18.24
C ILE A 195 13.06 5.05 19.46
N ARG A 196 13.86 4.22 20.15
CA ARG A 196 14.71 4.65 21.26
C ARG A 196 15.65 5.78 20.85
N ARG A 197 16.32 5.66 19.69
CA ARG A 197 17.21 6.70 19.16
C ARG A 197 16.47 7.97 18.77
N THR A 198 15.29 7.83 18.17
CA THR A 198 14.43 8.97 17.80
C THR A 198 13.95 9.74 19.03
N ASN A 199 13.61 9.04 20.12
CA ASN A 199 13.09 9.64 21.34
C ASN A 199 14.18 10.12 22.32
N THR A 200 15.44 9.77 22.09
CA THR A 200 16.56 10.22 22.92
C THR A 200 17.09 11.54 22.35
N PRO A 201 16.89 12.69 23.02
CA PRO A 201 17.43 13.96 22.55
C PRO A 201 18.96 13.95 22.72
N THR A 202 19.69 13.71 21.63
CA THR A 202 21.16 13.73 21.64
C THR A 202 21.73 15.10 21.30
N ASN A 203 20.96 15.95 20.61
CA ASN A 203 21.41 17.26 20.08
C ASN A 203 20.30 18.32 20.20
N LEU A 204 20.67 19.60 20.02
CA LEU A 204 19.73 20.73 19.97
C LEU A 204 18.68 20.58 18.85
N ASN A 205 19.04 19.91 17.75
CA ASN A 205 18.15 19.51 16.67
C ASN A 205 18.06 17.98 16.67
N PRO A 206 17.01 17.38 17.26
CA PRO A 206 16.89 15.93 17.33
C PRO A 206 16.66 15.35 15.94
N ASP A 207 17.50 14.40 15.55
CA ASP A 207 17.30 13.63 14.32
C ASP A 207 16.19 12.61 14.52
N LYS A 208 15.19 12.64 13.64
CA LYS A 208 14.15 11.62 13.59
C LYS A 208 14.63 10.47 12.70
N TYR A 209 14.77 9.26 13.21
CA TYR A 209 15.32 8.11 12.45
C TYR A 209 14.25 7.23 11.81
N CYS A 210 13.09 7.10 12.43
CA CYS A 210 11.95 6.36 11.90
C CYS A 210 10.64 6.88 12.48
N ASP A 211 9.57 6.40 11.85
CA ASP A 211 8.20 6.66 12.21
C ASP A 211 7.43 5.35 12.31
N ALA A 212 6.52 5.27 13.28
CA ALA A 212 5.60 4.14 13.37
C ALA A 212 4.61 4.16 12.20
N LEU A 213 4.38 2.98 11.61
CA LEU A 213 3.34 2.81 10.60
C LEU A 213 1.97 2.98 11.24
N GLY A 214 1.07 3.64 10.52
CA GLY A 214 -0.29 3.79 10.96
C GLY A 214 -1.04 4.89 10.22
N ASP A 215 -2.36 4.86 10.35
CA ASP A 215 -3.28 5.85 9.81
C ASP A 215 -4.58 5.82 10.62
N LYS A 216 -5.75 5.70 9.96
CA LYS A 216 -7.06 5.62 10.57
C LYS A 216 -7.88 4.49 9.96
N ASN A 217 -8.65 3.81 10.80
CA ASN A 217 -9.75 2.97 10.35
C ASN A 217 -10.95 3.87 10.06
N VAL A 218 -11.84 3.46 9.15
CA VAL A 218 -13.14 4.11 8.91
C VAL A 218 -14.22 3.22 9.48
N ILE A 219 -15.03 3.75 10.38
CA ILE A 219 -16.18 3.03 10.94
C ILE A 219 -17.47 3.83 10.72
N GLY A 220 -18.59 3.16 10.48
CA GLY A 220 -19.88 3.79 10.29
C GLY A 220 -21.02 2.90 10.76
N PHE A 221 -21.79 3.40 11.72
CA PHE A 221 -23.03 2.75 12.15
C PHE A 221 -24.15 3.08 11.17
N PHE A 222 -24.91 2.05 10.77
CA PHE A 222 -25.95 2.18 9.75
C PHE A 222 -27.24 2.79 10.30
N LYS A 223 -27.68 2.33 11.48
CA LYS A 223 -28.95 2.74 12.10
C LYS A 223 -28.86 4.16 12.65
N ASP A 224 -29.91 4.94 12.49
CA ASP A 224 -30.02 6.23 13.18
C ASP A 224 -30.54 6.00 14.60
N VAL A 225 -29.86 6.61 15.58
CA VAL A 225 -30.18 6.44 17.01
C VAL A 225 -30.22 7.79 17.73
N PRO A 226 -30.98 7.91 18.84
CA PRO A 226 -30.96 9.09 19.71
C PRO A 226 -29.56 9.38 20.28
N GLU A 227 -29.33 10.61 20.72
CA GLU A 227 -28.02 11.06 21.23
C GLU A 227 -27.58 10.36 22.53
N ASP A 228 -28.53 9.94 23.35
CA ASP A 228 -28.32 9.22 24.60
C ASP A 228 -28.26 7.69 24.42
N TYR A 229 -28.31 7.21 23.18
CA TYR A 229 -28.29 5.78 22.86
C TYR A 229 -27.03 5.10 23.41
N LYS A 230 -27.25 3.92 24.00
CA LYS A 230 -26.18 3.00 24.40
C LYS A 230 -26.42 1.66 23.72
N PRO A 231 -25.41 1.07 23.06
CA PRO A 231 -25.54 -0.24 22.46
C PRO A 231 -25.81 -1.30 23.52
N GLU A 232 -26.73 -2.21 23.22
CA GLU A 232 -27.01 -3.37 24.08
C GLU A 232 -26.00 -4.49 23.79
N LYS A 233 -25.99 -5.51 24.65
CA LYS A 233 -25.17 -6.71 24.39
C LYS A 233 -25.69 -7.42 23.15
N LYS A 234 -24.77 -7.91 22.31
CA LYS A 234 -25.10 -8.59 21.05
C LYS A 234 -26.07 -7.80 20.15
N SER A 235 -25.91 -6.48 20.06
CA SER A 235 -26.77 -5.61 19.26
C SER A 235 -26.15 -5.16 17.93
N ILE A 236 -24.90 -5.56 17.62
CA ILE A 236 -24.14 -5.06 16.47
C ILE A 236 -23.63 -6.21 15.59
N ILE A 237 -23.82 -6.07 14.29
CA ILE A 237 -23.20 -6.89 13.25
C ILE A 237 -22.01 -6.13 12.68
N LEU A 238 -20.82 -6.73 12.78
CA LEU A 238 -19.61 -6.13 12.27
C LEU A 238 -19.39 -6.55 10.82
N ALA A 239 -19.46 -5.59 9.89
CA ALA A 239 -19.23 -5.82 8.46
C ALA A 239 -17.87 -5.21 8.07
N MET A 240 -16.89 -6.04 7.73
CA MET A 240 -15.49 -5.62 7.62
C MET A 240 -14.88 -5.77 6.22
N ALA A 241 -14.00 -4.85 5.86
CA ALA A 241 -13.06 -4.98 4.75
C ALA A 241 -11.70 -4.35 5.11
N ARG A 242 -10.62 -4.86 4.52
CA ARG A 242 -9.27 -4.29 4.64
C ARG A 242 -9.04 -3.18 3.61
N MET A 243 -8.19 -2.20 3.96
CA MET A 243 -7.92 -0.99 3.16
C MET A 243 -6.49 -0.85 2.67
N ASP A 244 -5.57 -1.70 3.10
CA ASP A 244 -4.14 -1.51 2.81
C ASP A 244 -3.45 -2.75 2.26
N SER A 245 -2.35 -2.46 1.60
CA SER A 245 -1.43 -3.38 0.97
C SER A 245 0.01 -2.89 1.19
N TYR A 246 0.97 -3.69 0.77
CA TYR A 246 2.35 -3.26 0.65
C TYR A 246 2.93 -3.72 -0.68
N SER A 247 4.08 -3.12 -1.00
CA SER A 247 4.89 -3.38 -2.17
C SER A 247 6.31 -2.97 -1.84
N LEU A 248 7.28 -3.46 -2.62
CA LEU A 248 8.69 -3.15 -2.40
C LEU A 248 9.00 -1.66 -2.67
N PHE A 249 8.29 -1.03 -3.61
CA PHE A 249 8.56 0.32 -4.09
C PHE A 249 7.58 1.34 -3.54
N GLU A 250 8.09 2.51 -3.14
CA GLU A 250 7.27 3.64 -2.68
C GLU A 250 6.26 4.08 -3.75
N ASN A 251 5.07 4.53 -3.38
CA ASN A 251 4.00 4.97 -4.30
C ASN A 251 3.52 3.97 -5.37
N ILE A 252 3.99 2.71 -5.39
CA ILE A 252 3.50 1.66 -6.30
C ILE A 252 2.85 0.54 -5.48
N TYR A 253 1.62 0.83 -5.05
CA TYR A 253 0.80 -0.07 -4.22
C TYR A 253 -0.57 -0.32 -4.87
N PRO A 254 -0.60 -0.87 -6.10
CA PRO A 254 -1.87 -1.27 -6.69
C PRO A 254 -2.41 -2.47 -5.91
N SER A 255 -3.73 -2.54 -5.78
CA SER A 255 -4.38 -3.55 -4.93
C SER A 255 -5.77 -3.87 -5.44
N ALA A 256 -5.87 -4.18 -6.74
CA ALA A 256 -7.13 -4.34 -7.45
C ALA A 256 -8.01 -5.44 -6.86
N ASP A 257 -7.52 -6.69 -6.82
CA ASP A 257 -8.25 -7.75 -6.14
C ASP A 257 -8.02 -7.70 -4.63
N ASN A 258 -6.78 -7.51 -4.19
CA ASN A 258 -6.41 -7.69 -2.79
C ASN A 258 -7.18 -6.76 -1.83
N GLN A 259 -7.49 -5.51 -2.23
CA GLN A 259 -8.26 -4.56 -1.41
C GLN A 259 -9.52 -4.06 -2.10
N VAL A 260 -9.39 -3.52 -3.32
CA VAL A 260 -10.45 -2.71 -3.93
C VAL A 260 -11.71 -3.52 -4.17
N SER A 261 -11.59 -4.80 -4.56
CA SER A 261 -12.73 -5.69 -4.74
C SER A 261 -13.62 -5.79 -3.48
N GLY A 262 -13.00 -5.94 -2.30
CA GLY A 262 -13.68 -6.00 -1.00
C GLY A 262 -14.26 -4.65 -0.57
N ILE A 263 -13.48 -3.57 -0.72
CA ILE A 263 -13.92 -2.20 -0.38
C ILE A 263 -15.15 -1.83 -1.21
N VAL A 264 -15.10 -2.04 -2.52
CA VAL A 264 -16.20 -1.71 -3.44
C VAL A 264 -17.43 -2.55 -3.13
N ALA A 265 -17.27 -3.85 -2.88
CA ALA A 265 -18.40 -4.71 -2.54
C ALA A 265 -19.10 -4.26 -1.24
N LEU A 266 -18.34 -3.90 -0.21
CA LEU A 266 -18.88 -3.45 1.07
C LEU A 266 -19.54 -2.06 0.98
N LEU A 267 -18.93 -1.12 0.26
CA LEU A 267 -19.54 0.20 0.00
C LEU A 267 -20.82 0.10 -0.82
N ALA A 268 -20.83 -0.70 -1.88
CA ALA A 268 -22.01 -0.94 -2.71
C ALA A 268 -23.13 -1.66 -1.92
N ALA A 269 -22.77 -2.55 -0.99
CA ALA A 269 -23.75 -3.15 -0.10
C ALA A 269 -24.37 -2.12 0.86
N ALA A 270 -23.56 -1.21 1.40
CA ALA A 270 -24.02 -0.11 2.26
C ALA A 270 -24.96 0.84 1.49
N GLU A 271 -24.64 1.15 0.24
CA GLU A 271 -25.50 1.92 -0.66
C GLU A 271 -26.84 1.23 -0.94
N ALA A 272 -26.83 -0.07 -1.24
CA ALA A 272 -28.04 -0.85 -1.49
C ALA A 272 -28.97 -0.86 -0.26
N LEU A 273 -28.38 -1.04 0.92
CA LEU A 273 -29.10 -1.05 2.21
C LEU A 273 -29.76 0.30 2.51
N ARG A 274 -29.16 1.41 2.09
CA ARG A 274 -29.69 2.78 2.33
C ARG A 274 -31.16 2.93 1.93
N LYS A 275 -31.56 2.31 0.81
CA LYS A 275 -32.96 2.36 0.30
C LYS A 275 -33.98 1.76 1.27
N TYR A 276 -33.51 0.95 2.21
CA TYR A 276 -34.31 0.24 3.21
C TYR A 276 -33.97 0.66 4.64
N LYS A 277 -33.39 1.85 4.83
CA LYS A 277 -32.98 2.35 6.15
C LYS A 277 -34.14 2.37 7.16
N ASP A 278 -35.36 2.65 6.70
CA ASP A 278 -36.57 2.68 7.53
C ASP A 278 -36.96 1.30 8.11
N HIS A 279 -36.41 0.20 7.58
CA HIS A 279 -36.62 -1.15 8.12
C HIS A 279 -35.76 -1.43 9.36
N PHE A 280 -34.77 -0.58 9.66
CA PHE A 280 -33.85 -0.74 10.78
C PHE A 280 -34.34 0.04 12.00
N ASP A 281 -35.33 -0.51 12.69
CA ASP A 281 -35.92 0.07 13.89
C ASP A 281 -35.19 -0.37 15.18
N ASN A 282 -35.71 0.04 16.35
CA ASN A 282 -35.13 -0.28 17.66
C ASN A 282 -34.99 -1.79 17.96
N THR A 283 -35.76 -2.66 17.31
CA THR A 283 -35.73 -4.12 17.51
C THR A 283 -34.66 -4.82 16.66
N THR A 284 -34.19 -4.16 15.60
CA THR A 284 -33.13 -4.67 14.72
C THR A 284 -31.73 -4.41 15.27
N LYS A 285 -30.78 -5.28 14.90
CA LYS A 285 -29.35 -5.09 15.18
C LYS A 285 -28.78 -4.00 14.27
N ASP A 286 -27.86 -3.20 14.80
CA ASP A 286 -27.15 -2.20 14.01
C ASP A 286 -26.05 -2.88 13.16
N ILE A 287 -25.76 -2.32 11.99
CA ILE A 287 -24.64 -2.78 11.15
C ILE A 287 -23.52 -1.76 11.30
N LEU A 288 -22.36 -2.24 11.75
CA LEU A 288 -21.15 -1.44 11.86
C LEU A 288 -20.25 -1.74 10.65
N PHE A 289 -20.33 -0.90 9.62
CA PHE A 289 -19.42 -0.93 8.49
C PHE A 289 -18.03 -0.48 8.96
N THR A 290 -17.04 -1.32 8.74
CA THR A 290 -15.69 -1.14 9.26
C THR A 290 -14.67 -1.41 8.18
N PHE A 291 -13.88 -0.40 7.85
CA PHE A 291 -12.78 -0.51 6.92
C PHE A 291 -11.47 -0.32 7.70
N LEU A 292 -10.62 -1.35 7.71
CA LEU A 292 -9.44 -1.44 8.58
C LEU A 292 -8.17 -1.14 7.80
N ASN A 293 -7.31 -0.29 8.37
CA ASN A 293 -6.04 0.10 7.78
C ASN A 293 -4.86 -0.50 8.56
N GLY A 294 -3.77 -0.81 7.87
CA GLY A 294 -2.59 -1.46 8.43
C GLY A 294 -2.76 -2.96 8.69
N GLU A 295 -3.75 -3.61 8.06
CA GLU A 295 -3.94 -5.06 8.15
C GLU A 295 -2.82 -5.82 7.44
N ALA A 296 -2.20 -5.25 6.41
CA ALA A 296 -1.06 -5.86 5.72
C ALA A 296 0.23 -5.87 6.58
N PHE A 297 0.29 -5.04 7.62
CA PHE A 297 1.43 -4.89 8.54
C PHE A 297 1.12 -5.47 9.92
N ASP A 298 0.73 -6.73 9.96
CA ASP A 298 0.42 -7.46 11.19
C ASP A 298 -0.77 -6.89 11.96
N TYR A 299 -1.87 -6.60 11.24
CA TYR A 299 -3.17 -6.28 11.84
C TYR A 299 -3.15 -5.01 12.72
N ILE A 300 -2.48 -3.94 12.30
CA ILE A 300 -2.39 -2.68 13.06
C ILE A 300 -3.79 -2.14 13.38
N GLY A 301 -4.67 -2.10 12.39
CA GLY A 301 -6.00 -1.48 12.47
C GLY A 301 -6.94 -2.24 13.38
N SER A 302 -7.14 -3.53 13.14
CA SER A 302 -8.04 -4.39 13.94
C SER A 302 -7.55 -4.56 15.37
N THR A 303 -6.24 -4.73 15.57
CA THR A 303 -5.67 -4.81 16.92
C THR A 303 -5.85 -3.50 17.68
N ARG A 304 -5.67 -2.36 17.01
CA ARG A 304 -5.93 -1.05 17.61
C ARG A 304 -7.42 -0.87 17.95
N MET A 305 -8.31 -1.28 17.08
CA MET A 305 -9.75 -1.20 17.32
C MET A 305 -10.15 -2.00 18.58
N LEU A 306 -9.64 -3.22 18.74
CA LEU A 306 -9.85 -4.04 19.94
C LEU A 306 -9.28 -3.41 21.21
N TYR A 307 -8.08 -2.83 21.12
CA TYR A 307 -7.48 -2.10 22.23
C TYR A 307 -8.33 -0.90 22.65
N ASP A 308 -8.84 -0.13 21.69
CA ASP A 308 -9.70 1.03 21.96
C ASP A 308 -11.10 0.59 22.48
N MET A 309 -11.61 -0.59 22.10
CA MET A 309 -12.81 -1.20 22.71
C MET A 309 -12.59 -1.50 24.20
N ASP A 310 -11.45 -2.10 24.55
CA ASP A 310 -11.11 -2.40 25.95
C ASP A 310 -10.98 -1.11 26.79
N LYS A 311 -10.42 -0.05 26.20
CA LYS A 311 -10.25 1.26 26.86
C LYS A 311 -11.51 2.13 26.83
N GLY A 312 -12.55 1.73 26.10
CA GLY A 312 -13.77 2.52 25.92
C GLY A 312 -13.54 3.84 25.17
N ALA A 313 -12.55 3.86 24.27
CA ALA A 313 -12.14 5.03 23.48
C ALA A 313 -12.86 5.16 22.13
N LEU A 314 -13.60 4.12 21.71
CA LEU A 314 -14.43 4.16 20.51
C LEU A 314 -15.74 4.94 20.73
N PRO A 315 -16.36 5.47 19.66
CA PRO A 315 -17.71 6.04 19.73
C PRO A 315 -18.69 5.10 20.42
N LEU A 316 -19.66 5.67 21.16
CA LEU A 316 -20.62 4.93 21.98
C LEU A 316 -20.00 4.03 23.08
N LYS A 317 -18.70 4.18 23.36
CA LYS A 317 -17.96 3.26 24.23
C LYS A 317 -18.16 1.81 23.80
N LEU A 318 -18.11 1.58 22.48
CA LEU A 318 -18.25 0.27 21.87
C LEU A 318 -17.27 -0.72 22.50
N LYS A 319 -17.76 -1.92 22.81
CA LYS A 319 -17.01 -3.02 23.41
C LYS A 319 -17.32 -4.31 22.64
N MET A 320 -16.48 -5.32 22.83
CA MET A 320 -16.67 -6.62 22.18
C MET A 320 -17.95 -7.35 22.60
N ASP A 321 -18.52 -7.08 23.77
CA ASP A 321 -19.78 -7.70 24.22
C ASP A 321 -21.02 -7.16 23.49
N HIS A 322 -20.91 -6.02 22.81
CA HIS A 322 -21.97 -5.50 21.94
C HIS A 322 -21.97 -6.19 20.55
N VAL A 323 -20.87 -6.83 20.15
CA VAL A 323 -20.76 -7.53 18.86
C VAL A 323 -21.51 -8.86 18.95
N ASP A 324 -22.48 -9.04 18.06
CA ASP A 324 -23.25 -10.27 17.92
C ASP A 324 -22.58 -11.27 16.97
N ARG A 325 -22.21 -10.80 15.76
CA ARG A 325 -21.58 -11.60 14.72
C ARG A 325 -20.72 -10.76 13.79
N ILE A 326 -19.84 -11.41 13.04
CA ILE A 326 -18.88 -10.79 12.14
C ILE A 326 -19.05 -11.34 10.71
N VAL A 327 -19.03 -10.44 9.73
CA VAL A 327 -18.93 -10.78 8.30
C VAL A 327 -17.82 -9.94 7.70
N GLU A 328 -16.72 -10.57 7.33
CA GLU A 328 -15.60 -9.92 6.64
C GLU A 328 -15.57 -10.31 5.16
N VAL A 329 -15.26 -9.36 4.29
CA VAL A 329 -15.01 -9.60 2.87
C VAL A 329 -13.54 -9.37 2.53
N ASN A 330 -12.97 -10.25 1.72
CA ASN A 330 -11.57 -10.17 1.33
C ASN A 330 -11.37 -10.88 -0.03
N GLN A 331 -10.72 -10.23 -1.00
CA GLN A 331 -10.49 -10.73 -2.37
C GLN A 331 -11.77 -11.29 -2.99
N LEU A 332 -12.52 -10.47 -3.73
CA LEU A 332 -13.80 -10.86 -4.33
C LEU A 332 -13.76 -10.87 -5.86
N ALA A 333 -12.58 -10.68 -6.47
CA ALA A 333 -12.51 -10.38 -7.89
C ALA A 333 -12.59 -11.60 -8.80
N TYR A 334 -11.77 -12.64 -8.57
CA TYR A 334 -11.55 -13.71 -9.56
C TYR A 334 -12.64 -14.79 -9.57
N ARG A 335 -13.19 -15.11 -8.40
CA ARG A 335 -14.21 -16.15 -8.13
C ARG A 335 -13.86 -17.52 -8.69
N GLU A 336 -13.10 -18.28 -7.92
CA GLU A 336 -12.85 -19.70 -8.17
C GLU A 336 -14.18 -20.45 -8.33
N GLU A 337 -14.32 -21.21 -9.42
CA GLU A 337 -15.57 -21.91 -9.79
C GLU A 337 -16.79 -20.98 -9.98
N GLY A 338 -16.57 -19.67 -10.20
CA GLY A 338 -17.65 -18.68 -10.30
C GLY A 338 -18.34 -18.36 -8.97
N ARG A 339 -17.74 -18.79 -7.84
CA ARG A 339 -18.36 -18.73 -6.51
C ARG A 339 -17.63 -17.79 -5.55
N ILE A 340 -18.39 -17.31 -4.57
CA ILE A 340 -17.90 -16.69 -3.35
C ILE A 340 -17.88 -17.77 -2.28
N TRP A 341 -16.73 -17.99 -1.68
CA TRP A 341 -16.48 -19.03 -0.70
C TRP A 341 -16.65 -18.48 0.71
N ILE A 342 -17.45 -19.18 1.52
CA ILE A 342 -17.65 -18.89 2.92
C ILE A 342 -16.64 -19.69 3.75
N HIS A 343 -15.81 -18.99 4.52
CA HIS A 343 -14.88 -19.56 5.49
C HIS A 343 -15.37 -19.29 6.92
N ALA A 344 -15.23 -20.29 7.78
CA ALA A 344 -15.58 -20.20 9.20
C ALA A 344 -14.48 -20.84 10.04
N ASP A 345 -14.25 -20.33 11.25
CA ASP A 345 -13.17 -20.82 12.12
C ASP A 345 -13.49 -22.20 12.72
N PRO A 346 -12.65 -23.23 12.50
CA PRO A 346 -12.82 -24.54 13.14
C PRO A 346 -12.68 -24.48 14.67
N VAL A 347 -11.87 -23.57 15.21
CA VAL A 347 -11.62 -23.50 16.66
C VAL A 347 -12.86 -22.98 17.41
N SER A 348 -13.49 -21.93 16.88
CA SER A 348 -14.73 -21.35 17.41
C SER A 348 -15.91 -22.33 17.34
N ARG A 349 -15.92 -23.25 16.36
CA ARG A 349 -16.95 -24.31 16.22
C ARG A 349 -16.88 -25.39 17.30
N ASN A 350 -15.85 -25.43 18.14
CA ASN A 350 -15.81 -26.33 19.29
C ASN A 350 -16.88 -25.99 20.35
N ASP A 351 -17.37 -24.75 20.37
CA ASP A 351 -18.55 -24.36 21.15
C ASP A 351 -19.82 -24.71 20.36
N PRO A 352 -20.69 -25.61 20.86
CA PRO A 352 -21.90 -26.03 20.15
C PRO A 352 -22.88 -24.89 19.84
N ASN A 353 -22.97 -23.88 20.70
CA ASN A 353 -23.88 -22.74 20.48
C ASN A 353 -23.36 -21.87 19.34
N ILE A 354 -22.06 -21.55 19.36
CA ILE A 354 -21.42 -20.78 18.29
C ILE A 354 -21.47 -21.57 16.97
N SER A 355 -21.23 -22.89 17.00
CA SER A 355 -21.33 -23.73 15.79
C SER A 355 -22.73 -23.67 15.19
N SER A 356 -23.79 -23.77 16.00
CA SER A 356 -25.17 -23.67 15.51
C SER A 356 -25.48 -22.30 14.90
N GLU A 357 -25.01 -21.21 15.52
CA GLU A 357 -25.18 -19.86 14.98
C GLU A 357 -24.40 -19.65 13.67
N ILE A 358 -23.19 -20.23 13.55
CA ILE A 358 -22.41 -20.21 12.31
C ILE A 358 -23.13 -21.00 11.20
N ASP A 359 -23.67 -22.18 11.51
CA ASP A 359 -24.37 -23.00 10.52
C ASP A 359 -25.65 -22.32 10.01
N ASP A 360 -26.37 -21.63 10.90
CA ASP A 360 -27.51 -20.77 10.54
C ASP A 360 -27.09 -19.64 9.59
N MET A 361 -26.01 -18.92 9.92
CA MET A 361 -25.46 -17.87 9.05
C MET A 361 -25.06 -18.41 7.67
N ILE A 362 -24.37 -19.56 7.62
CA ILE A 362 -23.97 -20.18 6.35
C ILE A 362 -25.20 -20.57 5.53
N SER A 363 -26.20 -21.20 6.17
CA SER A 363 -27.43 -21.62 5.50
C SER A 363 -28.19 -20.43 4.90
N THR A 364 -28.25 -19.32 5.64
CA THR A 364 -28.88 -18.07 5.20
C THR A 364 -28.19 -17.51 3.96
N ILE A 365 -26.85 -17.41 3.98
CA ILE A 365 -26.09 -16.86 2.85
C ILE A 365 -26.16 -17.79 1.63
N LEU A 366 -26.13 -19.11 1.84
CA LEU A 366 -26.30 -20.08 0.75
C LEU A 366 -27.68 -19.99 0.10
N ASP A 367 -28.75 -19.81 0.88
CA ASP A 367 -30.10 -19.65 0.33
C ASP A 367 -30.23 -18.37 -0.51
N ILE A 368 -29.71 -17.25 0.00
CA ILE A 368 -29.63 -15.99 -0.76
C ILE A 368 -28.80 -16.20 -2.04
N GLY A 369 -27.69 -16.94 -1.94
CA GLY A 369 -26.80 -17.26 -3.05
C GLY A 369 -27.46 -18.08 -4.16
N LYS A 370 -28.29 -19.07 -3.81
CA LYS A 370 -29.07 -19.86 -4.78
C LYS A 370 -30.00 -18.98 -5.61
N ASN A 371 -30.65 -18.01 -4.98
CA ASN A 371 -31.53 -17.04 -5.63
C ASN A 371 -30.76 -16.02 -6.49
N LEU A 372 -29.44 -15.94 -6.35
CA LEU A 372 -28.55 -15.06 -7.11
C LEU A 372 -27.67 -15.85 -8.10
N SER A 373 -28.21 -16.91 -8.70
CA SER A 373 -27.53 -17.77 -9.69
C SER A 373 -26.49 -18.75 -9.10
N ASP A 374 -26.72 -19.25 -7.88
CA ASP A 374 -25.86 -20.24 -7.20
C ASP A 374 -24.39 -19.82 -7.08
N ILE A 375 -24.16 -18.55 -6.77
CA ILE A 375 -22.83 -17.93 -6.73
C ILE A 375 -22.09 -18.14 -5.40
N VAL A 376 -22.55 -19.02 -4.51
CA VAL A 376 -21.97 -19.18 -3.17
C VAL A 376 -21.62 -20.64 -2.88
N GLY A 377 -20.44 -20.85 -2.31
CA GLY A 377 -20.01 -22.14 -1.79
C GLY A 377 -19.55 -22.02 -0.34
N ALA A 378 -19.64 -23.11 0.43
CA ALA A 378 -19.07 -23.19 1.78
C ALA A 378 -17.86 -24.13 1.78
N VAL A 379 -16.79 -23.74 2.48
CA VAL A 379 -15.59 -24.58 2.62
C VAL A 379 -15.81 -25.68 3.66
N ASN A 380 -14.91 -26.67 3.66
CA ASN A 380 -14.93 -27.72 4.66
C ASN A 380 -14.72 -27.13 6.07
N GLN A 381 -15.52 -27.56 7.04
CA GLN A 381 -15.50 -27.09 8.43
C GLN A 381 -14.15 -27.25 9.13
N THR A 382 -13.25 -28.09 8.62
CA THR A 382 -11.92 -28.31 9.18
C THR A 382 -10.86 -27.37 8.64
N GLN A 383 -11.17 -26.52 7.65
CA GLN A 383 -10.21 -25.59 7.06
C GLN A 383 -10.04 -24.35 7.95
N PRO A 384 -8.80 -23.88 8.23
CA PRO A 384 -8.59 -22.64 8.97
C PRO A 384 -9.11 -21.42 8.20
N LEU A 385 -9.33 -20.32 8.90
CA LEU A 385 -9.63 -19.05 8.26
C LEU A 385 -8.45 -18.54 7.42
N PRO A 386 -8.71 -17.88 6.26
CA PRO A 386 -7.70 -17.11 5.55
C PRO A 386 -7.19 -15.94 6.41
N PRO A 387 -6.03 -15.34 6.06
CA PRO A 387 -5.54 -14.13 6.70
C PRO A 387 -6.57 -13.01 6.60
N ALA A 388 -7.20 -12.70 7.73
CA ALA A 388 -8.34 -11.80 7.82
C ALA A 388 -8.38 -11.15 9.20
N SER A 389 -8.90 -9.93 9.25
CA SER A 389 -9.00 -9.12 10.48
C SER A 389 -9.79 -9.84 11.57
N THR A 390 -10.79 -10.62 11.16
CA THR A 390 -11.64 -11.50 11.98
C THR A 390 -10.83 -12.38 12.91
N GLN A 391 -9.64 -12.84 12.50
CA GLN A 391 -8.76 -13.62 13.35
C GLN A 391 -8.40 -12.89 14.66
N LYS A 392 -8.18 -11.57 14.61
CA LYS A 392 -7.87 -10.77 15.80
C LYS A 392 -9.07 -10.64 16.73
N PHE A 393 -10.27 -10.52 16.18
CA PHE A 393 -11.49 -10.48 16.97
C PHE A 393 -11.74 -11.81 17.67
N LEU A 394 -11.56 -12.93 16.97
CA LEU A 394 -11.74 -14.27 17.53
C LEU A 394 -10.67 -14.64 18.57
N GLN A 395 -9.44 -14.11 18.44
CA GLN A 395 -8.42 -14.24 19.50
C GLN A 395 -8.89 -13.60 20.83
N LYS A 396 -9.68 -12.53 20.75
CA LYS A 396 -10.16 -11.79 21.92
C LYS A 396 -11.43 -12.42 22.51
N THR A 397 -12.43 -12.66 21.67
CA THR A 397 -13.73 -13.21 22.09
C THR A 397 -14.29 -14.10 20.97
N PRO A 398 -14.60 -15.38 21.26
CA PRO A 398 -15.32 -16.23 20.31
C PRO A 398 -16.72 -15.67 20.00
N VAL A 399 -16.99 -15.39 18.73
CA VAL A 399 -18.28 -14.94 18.22
C VAL A 399 -18.53 -15.60 16.85
N PRO A 400 -19.80 -15.81 16.44
CA PRO A 400 -20.10 -16.28 15.10
C PRO A 400 -19.49 -15.33 14.05
N ALA A 401 -18.63 -15.88 13.19
CA ALA A 401 -17.86 -15.09 12.24
C ALA A 401 -17.68 -15.82 10.92
N LEU A 402 -17.89 -15.12 9.82
CA LEU A 402 -17.69 -15.60 8.46
C LEU A 402 -16.75 -14.68 7.70
N VAL A 403 -15.85 -15.28 6.91
CA VAL A 403 -15.03 -14.56 5.93
C VAL A 403 -15.46 -15.00 4.53
N LEU A 404 -15.90 -14.04 3.71
CA LEU A 404 -16.32 -14.26 2.33
C LEU A 404 -15.17 -13.89 1.39
N THR A 405 -14.72 -14.84 0.60
CA THR A 405 -13.62 -14.65 -0.36
C THR A 405 -13.94 -15.24 -1.72
N ASP A 406 -13.08 -14.99 -2.70
CA ASP A 406 -13.17 -15.53 -4.05
C ASP A 406 -12.47 -16.88 -4.23
N HIS A 407 -11.78 -17.36 -3.20
CA HIS A 407 -10.98 -18.58 -3.22
C HIS A 407 -11.45 -19.58 -2.17
N LYS A 408 -11.45 -20.85 -2.55
CA LYS A 408 -11.80 -21.95 -1.66
C LYS A 408 -10.65 -22.31 -0.72
N LYS A 409 -9.41 -22.29 -1.22
CA LYS A 409 -8.22 -22.70 -0.46
C LYS A 409 -7.06 -21.74 -0.71
N THR A 410 -6.31 -21.91 -1.80
CA THR A 410 -5.19 -21.02 -2.15
C THR A 410 -5.75 -19.77 -2.82
N PHE A 411 -5.14 -18.59 -2.61
CA PHE A 411 -5.53 -17.36 -3.28
C PHE A 411 -5.57 -17.54 -4.80
N THR A 412 -6.66 -17.09 -5.40
CA THR A 412 -6.81 -16.96 -6.85
C THR A 412 -5.93 -15.83 -7.41
N ASN A 413 -5.64 -14.82 -6.57
CA ASN A 413 -4.76 -13.71 -6.93
C ASN A 413 -3.27 -14.12 -6.94
N LYS A 414 -2.72 -14.25 -8.15
CA LYS A 414 -1.30 -14.55 -8.39
C LYS A 414 -0.35 -13.37 -8.14
N TYR A 415 -0.91 -12.20 -7.82
CA TYR A 415 -0.20 -10.94 -7.65
C TYR A 415 -0.45 -10.33 -6.27
N TYR A 416 -0.70 -11.15 -5.24
CA TYR A 416 -0.94 -10.68 -3.88
C TYR A 416 0.17 -9.73 -3.38
N ASN A 417 -0.20 -8.51 -2.93
CA ASN A 417 0.72 -7.43 -2.51
C ASN A 417 1.84 -7.13 -3.55
N SER A 418 1.49 -7.13 -4.83
CA SER A 418 2.42 -6.95 -5.94
C SER A 418 2.11 -5.72 -6.78
N ARG A 419 3.13 -5.19 -7.46
CA ARG A 419 2.96 -4.13 -8.49
C ARG A 419 2.10 -4.56 -9.68
N PHE A 420 1.76 -5.84 -9.79
CA PHE A 420 0.97 -6.42 -10.87
C PHE A 420 -0.50 -6.68 -10.51
N ASP A 421 -0.95 -6.36 -9.29
CA ASP A 421 -2.37 -6.44 -8.90
C ASP A 421 -3.17 -5.24 -9.45
N LEU A 422 -3.45 -5.27 -10.75
CA LEU A 422 -3.90 -4.12 -11.55
C LEU A 422 -5.34 -4.30 -12.05
N ALA A 423 -5.98 -3.21 -12.47
CA ALA A 423 -7.33 -3.26 -13.07
C ALA A 423 -7.43 -4.29 -14.21
N LYS A 424 -6.39 -4.39 -15.04
CA LYS A 424 -6.33 -5.33 -16.16
C LYS A 424 -6.30 -6.79 -15.74
N THR A 425 -5.75 -7.11 -14.57
CA THR A 425 -5.63 -8.50 -14.11
C THR A 425 -6.95 -9.05 -13.58
N ILE A 426 -7.89 -8.17 -13.24
CA ILE A 426 -9.24 -8.53 -12.77
C ILE A 426 -10.33 -8.19 -13.78
N SER A 427 -10.00 -7.94 -15.05
CA SER A 427 -10.97 -7.54 -16.08
C SER A 427 -11.78 -6.27 -15.75
N ALA A 428 -11.18 -5.33 -15.01
CA ALA A 428 -11.77 -4.03 -14.66
C ALA A 428 -11.17 -2.86 -15.47
N MET A 429 -10.29 -3.13 -16.44
CA MET A 429 -9.69 -2.10 -17.28
C MET A 429 -10.68 -1.60 -18.34
N VAL A 430 -10.66 -0.30 -18.60
CA VAL A 430 -11.47 0.37 -19.63
C VAL A 430 -10.58 1.13 -20.59
N ASN A 431 -10.88 1.08 -21.89
CA ASN A 431 -10.16 1.86 -22.89
C ASN A 431 -10.73 3.27 -22.99
N ALA A 432 -9.91 4.22 -23.42
CA ALA A 432 -10.32 5.61 -23.61
C ALA A 432 -11.45 5.77 -24.66
N SER A 433 -11.61 4.80 -25.57
CA SER A 433 -12.66 4.78 -26.61
C SER A 433 -14.05 4.43 -26.09
N ASP A 434 -14.18 3.82 -24.90
CA ASP A 434 -15.38 3.04 -24.55
C ASP A 434 -16.37 3.79 -23.64
N ASN A 435 -16.44 5.13 -23.69
CA ASN A 435 -17.15 5.94 -22.68
C ASN A 435 -16.66 5.61 -21.25
N GLY A 436 -15.33 5.49 -21.09
CA GLY A 436 -14.63 4.78 -20.00
C GLY A 436 -15.19 4.88 -18.58
N TYR A 437 -15.67 6.04 -18.12
CA TYR A 437 -16.24 6.20 -16.77
C TYR A 437 -17.57 5.45 -16.56
N ASN A 438 -18.42 5.38 -17.60
CA ASN A 438 -19.75 4.74 -17.52
C ASN A 438 -19.77 3.32 -18.11
N HIS A 439 -18.62 2.83 -18.56
CA HIS A 439 -18.51 1.51 -19.17
C HIS A 439 -18.58 0.41 -18.10
N VAL A 440 -19.63 -0.39 -18.16
CA VAL A 440 -19.80 -1.53 -17.26
C VAL A 440 -18.89 -2.66 -17.71
N THR A 441 -17.82 -2.93 -16.96
CA THR A 441 -16.93 -4.06 -17.19
C THR A 441 -17.54 -5.37 -16.69
N ASP A 442 -17.01 -6.50 -17.17
CA ASP A 442 -17.37 -7.83 -16.64
C ASP A 442 -17.17 -7.87 -15.12
N GLN A 443 -16.11 -7.24 -14.64
CA GLN A 443 -15.79 -7.21 -13.23
C GLN A 443 -16.76 -6.35 -12.41
N ALA A 444 -17.23 -5.23 -12.95
CA ALA A 444 -18.26 -4.43 -12.32
C ALA A 444 -19.56 -5.25 -12.19
N SER A 445 -19.94 -5.99 -13.23
CA SER A 445 -21.11 -6.88 -13.21
C SER A 445 -20.96 -7.97 -12.15
N ASN A 446 -19.82 -8.65 -12.12
CA ASN A 446 -19.53 -9.66 -11.10
C ASN A 446 -19.67 -9.05 -9.71
N LEU A 447 -18.91 -8.00 -9.38
CA LEU A 447 -18.92 -7.38 -8.05
C LEU A 447 -20.29 -6.82 -7.64
N THR A 448 -21.13 -6.42 -8.59
CA THR A 448 -22.53 -6.02 -8.31
C THR A 448 -23.33 -7.17 -7.71
N VAL A 449 -23.15 -8.40 -8.21
CA VAL A 449 -23.82 -9.59 -7.63
C VAL A 449 -23.27 -9.90 -6.23
N ALA A 450 -21.95 -9.78 -6.01
CA ALA A 450 -21.36 -9.96 -4.67
C ALA A 450 -21.87 -8.93 -3.67
N ALA A 451 -21.92 -7.65 -4.07
CA ALA A 451 -22.45 -6.58 -3.24
C ALA A 451 -23.93 -6.80 -2.92
N THR A 452 -24.72 -7.30 -3.88
CA THR A 452 -26.13 -7.68 -3.66
C THR A 452 -26.26 -8.81 -2.66
N LEU A 453 -25.46 -9.88 -2.80
CA LEU A 453 -25.40 -10.98 -1.84
C LEU A 453 -25.08 -10.45 -0.44
N LEU A 454 -24.04 -9.61 -0.32
CA LEU A 454 -23.61 -9.04 0.95
C LEU A 454 -24.70 -8.16 1.57
N ALA A 455 -25.34 -7.30 0.78
CA ALA A 455 -26.42 -6.43 1.25
C ALA A 455 -27.62 -7.23 1.76
N ARG A 456 -28.07 -8.26 1.03
CA ARG A 456 -29.17 -9.14 1.44
C ARG A 456 -28.80 -9.96 2.68
N SER A 457 -27.56 -10.42 2.77
CA SER A 457 -27.05 -11.17 3.92
C SER A 457 -27.06 -10.28 5.17
N LEU A 458 -26.46 -9.10 5.09
CA LEU A 458 -26.43 -8.14 6.20
C LEU A 458 -27.83 -7.69 6.62
N TYR A 459 -28.74 -7.45 5.67
CA TYR A 459 -30.14 -7.15 5.95
C TYR A 459 -30.80 -8.27 6.75
N THR A 460 -30.69 -9.51 6.27
CA THR A 460 -31.36 -10.67 6.88
C THR A 460 -30.80 -10.95 8.27
N LEU A 461 -29.47 -10.87 8.42
CA LEU A 461 -28.81 -11.06 9.71
C LEU A 461 -29.18 -9.97 10.73
N ALA A 462 -29.37 -8.71 10.28
CA ALA A 462 -29.68 -7.59 11.16
C ALA A 462 -31.14 -7.53 11.60
N THR A 463 -32.05 -7.83 10.67
CA THR A 463 -33.51 -7.72 10.88
C THR A 463 -34.15 -9.03 11.32
N GLY A 464 -33.49 -10.17 11.14
CA GLY A 464 -34.06 -11.50 11.35
C GLY A 464 -35.15 -11.88 10.33
N SER A 465 -35.34 -11.06 9.28
CA SER A 465 -36.37 -11.23 8.26
C SER A 465 -35.73 -11.34 6.87
N PRO A 466 -36.32 -12.11 5.93
CA PRO A 466 -35.80 -12.21 4.57
C PRO A 466 -35.66 -10.85 3.89
N ALA A 467 -34.54 -10.65 3.17
CA ALA A 467 -34.32 -9.42 2.42
C ALA A 467 -35.36 -9.21 1.30
N PRO A 468 -35.86 -7.98 1.08
CA PRO A 468 -36.75 -7.68 -0.03
C PRO A 468 -36.12 -8.02 -1.38
N GLU A 469 -36.92 -8.52 -2.34
CA GLU A 469 -36.42 -8.86 -3.69
C GLU A 469 -35.78 -7.65 -4.40
N GLY A 470 -36.30 -6.44 -4.17
CA GLY A 470 -35.74 -5.20 -4.73
C GLY A 470 -34.40 -4.76 -4.14
N LEU A 471 -33.91 -5.39 -3.07
CA LEU A 471 -32.64 -5.06 -2.44
C LEU A 471 -31.48 -5.59 -3.28
N MET A 472 -30.94 -4.70 -4.12
CA MET A 472 -29.85 -4.97 -5.07
C MET A 472 -28.87 -3.79 -5.12
N ALA A 473 -27.59 -4.11 -5.28
CA ALA A 473 -26.54 -3.12 -5.52
C ALA A 473 -26.67 -2.52 -6.92
N GLU A 474 -26.31 -1.24 -7.05
CA GLU A 474 -26.42 -0.52 -8.32
C GLU A 474 -25.16 -0.71 -9.17
N GLN A 475 -25.33 -1.29 -10.35
CA GLN A 475 -24.22 -1.65 -11.24
C GLN A 475 -23.38 -0.44 -11.68
N GLN A 476 -24.02 0.71 -11.90
CA GLN A 476 -23.33 1.95 -12.26
C GLN A 476 -22.48 2.48 -11.11
N SER A 477 -22.95 2.41 -9.87
CA SER A 477 -22.17 2.83 -8.70
C SER A 477 -20.92 1.96 -8.52
N VAL A 478 -21.06 0.63 -8.67
CA VAL A 478 -19.92 -0.31 -8.67
C VAL A 478 -18.91 0.02 -9.77
N THR A 479 -19.42 0.30 -10.98
CA THR A 479 -18.59 0.70 -12.14
C THR A 479 -17.80 1.97 -11.84
N HIS A 480 -18.47 3.00 -11.33
CA HIS A 480 -17.86 4.29 -11.00
C HIS A 480 -16.80 4.14 -9.90
N MET A 481 -17.09 3.37 -8.84
CA MET A 481 -16.10 3.10 -7.79
C MET A 481 -14.86 2.39 -8.33
N LEU A 482 -15.01 1.33 -9.12
CA LEU A 482 -13.87 0.63 -9.73
C LEU A 482 -13.03 1.56 -10.60
N TYR A 483 -13.67 2.38 -11.43
CA TYR A 483 -12.97 3.36 -12.25
C TYR A 483 -12.16 4.36 -11.40
N CYS A 484 -12.79 4.92 -10.38
CA CYS A 484 -12.15 5.93 -9.53
C CYS A 484 -10.98 5.38 -8.72
N PHE A 485 -11.10 4.16 -8.19
CA PHE A 485 -10.05 3.52 -7.40
C PHE A 485 -8.92 2.94 -8.24
N LEU A 486 -9.19 2.41 -9.43
CA LEU A 486 -8.22 1.62 -10.19
C LEU A 486 -7.69 2.28 -11.46
N ILE A 487 -8.41 3.27 -12.01
CA ILE A 487 -8.06 3.90 -13.28
C ILE A 487 -7.67 5.37 -13.08
N SER A 488 -8.58 6.18 -12.55
CA SER A 488 -8.35 7.63 -12.41
C SER A 488 -9.09 8.20 -11.19
N PRO A 489 -8.37 8.65 -10.15
CA PRO A 489 -8.97 9.34 -9.01
C PRO A 489 -9.71 10.63 -9.39
N ASN A 490 -9.28 11.29 -10.47
CA ASN A 490 -9.95 12.45 -11.05
C ASN A 490 -11.23 12.04 -11.81
N CYS A 491 -12.21 11.48 -11.09
CA CYS A 491 -13.47 10.98 -11.62
C CYS A 491 -14.66 11.78 -11.03
N GLU A 492 -15.85 11.59 -11.60
CA GLU A 492 -17.05 12.33 -11.15
C GLU A 492 -17.48 11.92 -9.73
N LEU A 493 -17.53 10.63 -9.41
CA LEU A 493 -17.90 10.17 -8.06
C LEU A 493 -17.01 10.77 -6.96
N PHE A 494 -15.68 10.78 -7.12
CA PHE A 494 -14.80 11.37 -6.12
C PHE A 494 -14.99 12.89 -6.01
N LYS A 495 -15.21 13.59 -7.14
CA LYS A 495 -15.53 15.02 -7.15
C LYS A 495 -16.80 15.36 -6.36
N GLN A 496 -17.78 14.46 -6.32
CA GLN A 496 -19.02 14.68 -5.58
C GLN A 496 -18.82 14.61 -4.06
N VAL A 497 -17.89 13.79 -3.59
CA VAL A 497 -17.75 13.49 -2.14
C VAL A 497 -16.63 14.28 -1.45
N ILE A 498 -15.72 14.89 -2.21
CA ILE A 498 -14.70 15.83 -1.67
C ILE A 498 -15.32 17.15 -1.19
N PRO A 499 -14.62 17.95 -0.36
CA PRO A 499 -15.09 19.27 0.01
C PRO A 499 -15.26 20.16 -1.22
N PRO A 500 -16.22 21.10 -1.22
CA PRO A 500 -16.36 22.14 -2.24
C PRO A 500 -15.29 23.25 -2.09
N ALA A 501 -14.05 22.86 -1.83
CA ALA A 501 -12.90 23.75 -1.69
C ALA A 501 -12.00 23.61 -2.90
N ARG A 502 -11.54 24.73 -3.47
CA ARG A 502 -10.69 24.75 -4.67
C ARG A 502 -9.45 23.85 -4.53
N GLU A 503 -8.79 23.90 -3.38
CA GLU A 503 -7.60 23.08 -3.07
C GLU A 503 -7.88 21.58 -3.23
N ALA A 504 -9.03 21.10 -2.75
CA ALA A 504 -9.39 19.68 -2.86
C ALA A 504 -9.60 19.24 -4.32
N PHE A 505 -10.10 20.12 -5.18
CA PHE A 505 -10.23 19.86 -6.61
C PHE A 505 -8.89 19.92 -7.33
N ASP A 506 -8.03 20.89 -6.98
CA ASP A 506 -6.70 21.03 -7.54
C ASP A 506 -5.82 19.81 -7.17
N ASP A 507 -5.89 19.34 -5.92
CA ASP A 507 -5.24 18.12 -5.45
C ASP A 507 -5.68 16.90 -6.25
N LEU A 508 -6.99 16.71 -6.40
CA LEU A 508 -7.55 15.59 -7.17
C LEU A 508 -7.18 15.66 -8.66
N ALA A 509 -7.16 16.86 -9.24
CA ALA A 509 -6.81 17.07 -10.64
C ALA A 509 -5.31 16.86 -10.92
N SER A 510 -4.46 17.10 -9.92
CA SER A 510 -3.01 16.86 -10.02
C SER A 510 -2.64 15.37 -10.02
N GLN A 511 -3.55 14.53 -9.53
CA GLN A 511 -3.34 13.09 -9.38
C GLN A 511 -3.45 12.38 -10.74
N LYS A 512 -2.31 11.87 -11.24
CA LYS A 512 -2.21 11.20 -12.55
C LYS A 512 -2.36 9.67 -12.50
N SER A 513 -2.23 9.08 -11.32
CA SER A 513 -2.31 7.64 -11.10
C SER A 513 -3.25 7.33 -9.93
N PRO A 514 -3.80 6.10 -9.84
CA PRO A 514 -4.52 5.64 -8.67
C PRO A 514 -3.82 5.97 -7.35
N TYR A 515 -4.59 6.24 -6.30
CA TYR A 515 -4.02 6.47 -4.98
C TYR A 515 -3.36 5.18 -4.45
N PRO A 516 -2.19 5.28 -3.80
CA PRO A 516 -1.50 4.12 -3.24
C PRO A 516 -2.26 3.57 -2.03
N PHE A 517 -2.49 2.25 -2.00
CA PHE A 517 -3.11 1.56 -0.86
C PHE A 517 -2.08 1.22 0.24
N TYR A 518 -1.22 2.18 0.60
CA TYR A 518 -0.21 2.01 1.64
C TYR A 518 -0.66 2.70 2.93
N VAL A 519 -0.49 2.03 4.08
CA VAL A 519 -0.86 2.60 5.39
C VAL A 519 -0.10 3.89 5.70
N SER A 520 1.14 4.02 5.21
CA SER A 520 2.02 5.17 5.48
C SER A 520 2.41 5.32 6.96
N VAL A 521 3.17 6.38 7.25
CA VAL A 521 3.59 6.76 8.60
C VAL A 521 2.47 7.52 9.31
N TYR A 522 2.30 7.23 10.60
CA TYR A 522 1.22 7.81 11.38
C TYR A 522 1.32 9.33 11.47
N GLY A 523 0.21 10.01 11.15
CA GLY A 523 0.10 11.47 11.12
C GLY A 523 0.18 12.07 9.72
N GLN A 524 0.55 11.30 8.70
CA GLN A 524 0.41 11.72 7.30
C GLN A 524 -1.03 11.57 6.82
N ILE A 525 -1.43 12.41 5.88
CA ILE A 525 -2.78 12.35 5.31
C ILE A 525 -2.86 11.18 4.32
N ASN A 526 -3.77 10.24 4.56
CA ASN A 526 -4.09 9.19 3.61
C ASN A 526 -5.36 9.52 2.81
N ASN A 527 -5.21 9.68 1.49
CA ASN A 527 -6.31 10.02 0.61
C ASN A 527 -7.31 8.87 0.43
N VAL A 528 -6.86 7.61 0.43
CA VAL A 528 -7.74 6.43 0.33
C VAL A 528 -8.71 6.41 1.52
N THR A 529 -8.18 6.56 2.73
CA THR A 529 -8.96 6.62 3.98
C THR A 529 -9.98 7.75 3.98
N ARG A 530 -9.57 8.95 3.54
CA ARG A 530 -10.49 10.11 3.41
C ARG A 530 -11.60 9.86 2.40
N ILE A 531 -11.28 9.28 1.25
CA ILE A 531 -12.26 8.98 0.20
C ILE A 531 -13.22 7.89 0.67
N ILE A 532 -12.75 6.82 1.30
CA ILE A 532 -13.61 5.76 1.84
C ILE A 532 -14.57 6.31 2.90
N GLN A 533 -14.08 7.15 3.82
CA GLN A 533 -14.94 7.83 4.79
C GLN A 533 -16.05 8.63 4.10
N ARG A 534 -15.68 9.41 3.08
CA ARG A 534 -16.62 10.27 2.34
C ARG A 534 -17.62 9.47 1.53
N LEU A 535 -17.21 8.40 0.87
CA LEU A 535 -18.10 7.49 0.15
C LEU A 535 -19.07 6.80 1.11
N LEU A 536 -18.57 6.28 2.23
CA LEU A 536 -19.44 5.67 3.24
C LEU A 536 -20.46 6.70 3.78
N THR A 537 -20.01 7.91 4.15
CA THR A 537 -20.93 9.00 4.55
C THR A 537 -21.93 9.34 3.45
N HIS A 538 -21.50 9.40 2.20
CA HIS A 538 -22.37 9.67 1.06
C HIS A 538 -23.45 8.59 0.92
N TYR A 539 -23.10 7.31 1.09
CA TYR A 539 -24.01 6.18 0.92
C TYR A 539 -24.96 5.95 2.10
N ILE A 540 -24.50 6.02 3.35
CA ILE A 540 -25.37 5.72 4.52
C ILE A 540 -25.90 6.96 5.24
N GLY A 541 -25.39 8.15 4.89
CA GLY A 541 -25.77 9.43 5.50
C GLY A 541 -27.07 10.03 4.95
N THR A 542 -27.57 11.04 5.67
CA THR A 542 -28.77 11.80 5.33
C THR A 542 -28.40 13.24 4.97
N VAL A 543 -28.97 13.76 3.88
CA VAL A 543 -28.75 15.16 3.46
C VAL A 543 -29.55 16.11 4.35
N GLU A 544 -28.89 17.11 4.92
CA GLU A 544 -29.51 18.12 5.76
C GLU A 544 -30.25 19.17 4.91
N LYS A 545 -31.56 19.36 5.15
CA LYS A 545 -32.41 20.26 4.34
C LYS A 545 -32.19 21.76 4.62
N ASN A 546 -31.78 22.13 5.83
CA ASN A 546 -31.59 23.52 6.26
C ASN A 546 -30.13 23.77 6.63
N HIS A 547 -29.28 24.07 5.65
CA HIS A 547 -27.89 24.48 5.88
C HIS A 547 -27.61 25.77 5.09
N THR A 548 -27.06 26.79 5.75
CA THR A 548 -27.06 28.15 5.20
C THR A 548 -25.74 28.61 4.61
N GLU A 549 -24.61 27.93 4.80
CA GLU A 549 -23.32 28.23 4.11
C GLU A 549 -22.15 27.35 4.58
N SER A 550 -22.28 26.70 5.74
CA SER A 550 -21.30 25.74 6.26
C SER A 550 -21.98 24.57 6.98
N CYS A 551 -21.39 23.37 6.91
CA CYS A 551 -21.75 22.24 7.79
C CYS A 551 -21.44 22.50 9.29
N THR A 552 -20.78 23.63 9.62
CA THR A 552 -20.36 23.98 10.97
C THR A 552 -21.30 25.02 11.60
N SER A 553 -22.48 24.62 12.07
CA SER A 553 -23.07 25.37 13.18
C SER A 553 -22.49 24.79 14.48
N SER A 554 -21.95 25.66 15.33
CA SER A 554 -21.34 25.32 16.63
C SER A 554 -22.28 24.52 17.56
N GLU A 555 -23.60 24.60 17.33
CA GLU A 555 -24.62 23.79 18.00
C GLU A 555 -24.63 22.31 17.58
N LYS A 556 -24.11 21.95 16.40
CA LYS A 556 -24.08 20.56 15.88
C LYS A 556 -22.79 19.81 16.25
N ALA A 557 -21.76 20.51 16.70
CA ALA A 557 -20.48 19.94 17.13
C ALA A 557 -20.50 19.35 18.56
N SER A 558 -21.57 19.60 19.32
CA SER A 558 -21.80 19.05 20.66
C SER A 558 -22.27 17.58 20.64
N LEU A 559 -22.70 17.07 19.48
CA LEU A 559 -23.24 15.73 19.33
C LEU A 559 -22.12 14.73 19.05
N GLN A 560 -21.50 14.15 20.09
CA GLN A 560 -20.42 13.16 19.99
C GLN A 560 -20.73 11.93 19.11
N LEU A 561 -21.99 11.74 18.73
CA LEU A 561 -22.50 10.59 17.99
C LEU A 561 -22.54 10.76 16.47
N TYR A 562 -22.78 11.99 15.97
CA TYR A 562 -22.97 12.27 14.54
C TYR A 562 -21.88 13.17 14.00
N ASN A 563 -21.44 12.88 12.78
CA ASN A 563 -20.51 13.71 12.02
C ASN A 563 -21.19 14.30 10.80
N TYR A 564 -20.78 15.52 10.47
CA TYR A 564 -21.30 16.29 9.35
C TYR A 564 -20.17 16.55 8.36
N LEU A 565 -20.34 16.08 7.13
CA LEU A 565 -19.37 16.32 6.07
C LEU A 565 -19.96 17.23 5.00
N TRP A 566 -19.21 18.29 4.68
CA TRP A 566 -19.50 19.20 3.59
C TRP A 566 -18.95 18.62 2.28
N MET A 567 -19.85 18.36 1.34
CA MET A 567 -19.54 17.66 0.09
C MET A 567 -19.97 18.50 -1.11
N ALA A 568 -19.20 18.44 -2.20
CA ALA A 568 -19.47 19.24 -3.38
C ALA A 568 -20.76 18.82 -4.11
N GLY A 569 -21.14 17.54 -4.05
CA GLY A 569 -22.32 17.00 -4.70
C GLY A 569 -22.23 16.97 -6.24
N PRO A 570 -23.31 16.55 -6.92
CA PRO A 570 -23.33 16.41 -8.37
C PRO A 570 -23.30 17.76 -9.09
N LEU A 571 -22.96 17.73 -10.38
CA LEU A 571 -23.08 18.90 -11.25
C LEU A 571 -24.55 19.30 -11.42
N ASN A 572 -24.81 20.60 -11.39
CA ASN A 572 -26.11 21.16 -11.71
C ASN A 572 -26.33 21.15 -13.23
N SER A 573 -27.57 21.40 -13.67
CA SER A 573 -27.95 21.42 -15.09
C SER A 573 -27.17 22.44 -15.94
N ASP A 574 -26.51 23.41 -15.30
CA ASP A 574 -25.65 24.39 -15.96
C ASP A 574 -24.24 23.85 -16.31
N ASN A 575 -23.92 22.63 -15.87
CA ASN A 575 -22.62 21.96 -15.98
C ASN A 575 -21.43 22.79 -15.47
N LYS A 576 -21.68 23.79 -14.62
CA LYS A 576 -20.67 24.74 -14.10
C LYS A 576 -20.66 24.80 -12.59
N THR A 577 -21.83 24.70 -11.97
CA THR A 577 -21.99 24.74 -10.51
C THR A 577 -22.33 23.35 -9.99
N ARG A 578 -22.07 23.10 -8.70
CA ARG A 578 -22.42 21.84 -8.04
C ARG A 578 -23.42 22.05 -6.92
N THR A 579 -24.23 21.03 -6.66
CA THR A 579 -25.20 20.99 -5.56
C THR A 579 -24.46 20.69 -4.26
N VAL A 580 -23.86 21.72 -3.67
CA VAL A 580 -23.15 21.60 -2.40
C VAL A 580 -24.12 21.12 -1.32
N THR A 581 -23.74 20.09 -0.56
CA THR A 581 -24.60 19.47 0.45
C THR A 581 -23.88 19.19 1.76
N CYS A 582 -24.62 19.34 2.87
CA CYS A 582 -24.19 18.85 4.18
C CYS A 582 -24.79 17.46 4.44
N VAL A 583 -23.95 16.46 4.68
CA VAL A 583 -24.37 15.08 4.93
C VAL A 583 -24.11 14.71 6.39
N LYS A 584 -25.18 14.40 7.11
CA LYS A 584 -25.16 13.88 8.49
C LYS A 584 -25.00 12.36 8.46
N SER A 585 -24.07 11.81 9.22
CA SER A 585 -23.88 10.35 9.35
C SER A 585 -23.23 9.97 10.68
N ARG A 586 -23.24 8.69 11.04
CA ARG A 586 -22.48 8.13 12.17
C ARG A 586 -21.15 7.52 11.72
N VAL A 587 -20.58 8.07 10.63
CA VAL A 587 -19.29 7.65 10.07
C VAL A 587 -18.18 8.48 10.67
N THR A 588 -17.12 7.84 11.17
CA THR A 588 -15.95 8.51 11.73
C THR A 588 -14.66 7.76 11.43
N GLN A 589 -13.54 8.42 11.71
CA GLN A 589 -12.21 7.84 11.65
C GLN A 589 -11.76 7.47 13.06
N THR A 590 -11.24 6.26 13.25
CA THR A 590 -10.63 5.82 14.51
C THR A 590 -9.15 5.54 14.29
N LYS A 591 -8.33 5.50 15.35
CA LYS A 591 -6.88 5.30 15.18
C LYS A 591 -6.60 3.92 14.60
N ALA A 592 -5.72 3.85 13.61
CA ALA A 592 -5.06 2.62 13.17
C ALA A 592 -3.57 2.77 13.47
N TYR A 593 -3.22 2.59 14.75
CA TYR A 593 -1.88 2.84 15.27
C TYR A 593 -1.58 1.83 16.36
N SER A 594 -0.48 1.10 16.22
CA SER A 594 -0.22 -0.03 17.11
C SER A 594 -0.11 0.41 18.57
N PRO A 595 -0.80 -0.28 19.51
CA PRO A 595 -0.65 -0.04 20.94
C PRO A 595 0.79 -0.17 21.44
N ALA A 596 1.66 -0.92 20.76
CA ALA A 596 3.08 -1.06 21.10
C ALA A 596 3.81 0.28 21.25
N PHE A 597 3.39 1.30 20.49
CA PHE A 597 4.02 2.61 20.49
C PHE A 597 3.29 3.63 21.39
N GLU A 598 2.17 3.25 22.02
CA GLU A 598 1.43 4.07 22.99
C GLU A 598 1.72 3.63 24.44
N ILE A 599 1.99 2.34 24.65
CA ILE A 599 2.31 1.78 25.96
C ILE A 599 3.71 2.25 26.39
N THR A 600 3.79 2.93 27.52
CA THR A 600 5.06 3.29 28.16
C THR A 600 5.84 2.05 28.56
N ASP A 601 7.14 2.03 28.26
CA ASP A 601 8.06 0.92 28.55
C ASP A 601 7.58 -0.44 28.01
N TYR A 602 7.02 -0.44 26.80
CA TYR A 602 6.60 -1.67 26.13
C TYR A 602 7.80 -2.63 25.98
N ASN A 603 7.67 -3.83 26.57
CA ASN A 603 8.72 -4.87 26.54
C ASN A 603 8.39 -6.01 25.55
N GLY A 604 7.29 -5.91 24.80
CA GLY A 604 6.79 -6.96 23.91
C GLY A 604 7.24 -6.84 22.45
N TRP A 605 8.40 -6.21 22.17
CA TRP A 605 8.84 -5.92 20.80
C TRP A 605 8.96 -7.17 19.91
N GLY A 606 9.37 -8.31 20.47
CA GLY A 606 9.40 -9.62 19.81
C GLY A 606 8.29 -10.59 20.24
N GLY A 607 7.28 -10.12 20.99
CA GLY A 607 6.23 -10.99 21.58
C GLY A 607 5.01 -11.23 20.70
N PHE A 608 4.99 -10.70 19.48
CA PHE A 608 3.89 -10.80 18.49
C PHE A 608 2.48 -10.43 19.01
N GLN A 609 2.40 -9.71 20.13
CA GLN A 609 1.12 -9.26 20.69
C GLN A 609 0.56 -8.06 19.92
N TYR A 610 1.42 -7.06 19.68
CA TYR A 610 1.13 -5.85 18.96
C TYR A 610 2.13 -5.67 17.82
N SER A 611 1.65 -5.21 16.66
CA SER A 611 2.49 -4.90 15.51
C SER A 611 3.54 -3.85 15.87
N THR A 612 4.76 -4.00 15.38
CA THR A 612 5.88 -3.08 15.69
C THR A 612 6.49 -2.46 14.45
N TRP A 613 5.75 -2.41 13.34
CA TRP A 613 6.28 -1.88 12.10
C TRP A 613 6.55 -0.38 12.15
N THR A 614 7.75 -0.01 11.70
CA THR A 614 8.19 1.38 11.53
C THR A 614 8.79 1.57 10.15
N GLU A 615 8.63 2.74 9.57
CA GLU A 615 9.31 3.18 8.35
C GLU A 615 10.53 4.02 8.70
N SER A 616 11.64 3.82 8.00
CA SER A 616 12.80 4.70 8.13
C SER A 616 12.46 6.12 7.69
N SER A 617 12.97 7.14 8.36
CA SER A 617 12.97 8.47 7.77
C SER A 617 14.03 8.57 6.66
N TRP A 618 13.82 9.50 5.74
CA TRP A 618 14.77 9.89 4.71
C TRP A 618 14.67 11.39 4.41
N ALA A 619 15.77 11.98 3.96
CA ALA A 619 15.79 13.40 3.57
C ALA A 619 14.99 13.65 2.28
N THR A 620 14.49 14.87 2.08
CA THR A 620 13.72 15.24 0.88
C THR A 620 14.51 15.05 -0.43
N ASN A 621 15.85 15.15 -0.38
CA ASN A 621 16.76 14.91 -1.51
C ASN A 621 17.49 13.55 -1.41
N ALA A 622 16.93 12.61 -0.65
CA ALA A 622 17.53 11.30 -0.44
C ALA A 622 17.40 10.42 -1.68
N LEU A 623 16.35 10.59 -2.47
CA LEU A 623 16.07 9.82 -3.69
C LEU A 623 16.64 10.54 -4.91
N LEU A 624 17.68 9.98 -5.51
CA LEU A 624 18.27 10.53 -6.74
C LEU A 624 18.85 9.40 -7.58
N LEU A 625 18.50 9.40 -8.86
CA LEU A 625 19.09 8.54 -9.87
C LEU A 625 19.74 9.41 -10.95
N ARG A 626 21.07 9.29 -11.15
CA ARG A 626 21.77 10.07 -12.19
C ARG A 626 22.77 9.24 -12.96
N VAL A 627 22.86 9.53 -14.26
CA VAL A 627 23.69 8.82 -15.24
C VAL A 627 24.83 9.73 -15.69
N PHE A 628 26.04 9.19 -15.84
CA PHE A 628 27.23 9.89 -16.33
C PHE A 628 28.28 8.94 -16.87
N LEU A 629 29.27 9.47 -17.58
CA LEU A 629 30.43 8.70 -18.04
C LEU A 629 31.54 8.71 -16.99
N ILE A 630 32.18 7.56 -16.80
CA ILE A 630 33.35 7.41 -15.94
C ILE A 630 34.61 7.14 -16.78
N PRO A 631 35.74 7.78 -16.44
CA PRO A 631 37.04 7.45 -17.02
C PRO A 631 37.63 6.20 -16.35
N SER A 632 38.75 5.70 -16.90
CA SER A 632 39.50 4.62 -16.24
C SER A 632 40.22 5.14 -15.00
N LYS A 633 40.40 4.27 -13.99
CA LYS A 633 41.22 4.60 -12.80
C LYS A 633 42.65 5.02 -13.16
N ALA A 634 43.20 4.45 -14.24
CA ALA A 634 44.51 4.82 -14.75
C ALA A 634 44.55 6.27 -15.24
N MET A 635 43.50 6.72 -15.94
CA MET A 635 43.38 8.11 -16.39
C MET A 635 43.23 9.07 -15.20
N GLU A 636 42.38 8.75 -14.22
CA GLU A 636 42.21 9.56 -13.00
C GLU A 636 43.53 9.70 -12.23
N THR A 637 44.23 8.58 -12.04
CA THR A 637 45.53 8.55 -11.35
C THR A 637 46.59 9.33 -12.11
N SER A 638 46.59 9.26 -13.44
CA SER A 638 47.53 10.01 -14.29
C SER A 638 47.27 11.51 -14.22
N ILE A 639 46.00 11.94 -14.22
CA ILE A 639 45.62 13.35 -14.07
C ILE A 639 46.03 13.88 -12.70
N LEU A 640 45.74 13.13 -11.64
CA LEU A 640 46.12 13.51 -10.27
C LEU A 640 47.64 13.64 -10.16
N SER A 641 48.38 12.65 -10.65
CA SER A 641 49.84 12.63 -10.61
C SER A 641 50.45 13.79 -11.42
N GLY A 642 49.93 14.05 -12.62
CA GLY A 642 50.34 15.18 -13.45
C GLY A 642 50.07 16.53 -12.77
N GLY A 643 48.92 16.66 -12.09
CA GLY A 643 48.58 17.84 -11.29
C GLY A 643 49.56 18.07 -10.14
N VAL A 644 49.86 17.04 -9.35
CA VAL A 644 50.83 17.12 -8.24
C VAL A 644 52.23 17.49 -8.76
N ILE A 645 52.69 16.86 -9.84
CA ILE A 645 53.99 17.17 -10.46
C ILE A 645 54.03 18.62 -10.93
N LEU A 646 52.98 19.10 -11.63
CA LEU A 646 52.90 20.46 -12.11
C LEU A 646 52.93 21.48 -10.95
N THR A 647 52.21 21.19 -9.86
CA THR A 647 52.22 22.03 -8.66
C THR A 647 53.61 22.10 -8.03
N LEU A 648 54.30 20.96 -7.88
CA LEU A 648 55.66 20.93 -7.32
C LEU A 648 56.65 21.68 -8.21
N VAL A 649 56.63 21.45 -9.53
CA VAL A 649 57.49 22.16 -10.48
C VAL A 649 57.21 23.66 -10.45
N SER A 650 55.94 24.06 -10.41
CA SER A 650 55.55 25.47 -10.32
C SER A 650 56.04 26.11 -9.03
N MET A 651 55.88 25.45 -7.87
CA MET A 651 56.38 25.95 -6.58
C MET A 651 57.90 26.13 -6.60
N VAL A 652 58.65 25.14 -7.12
CA VAL A 652 60.11 25.23 -7.25
C VAL A 652 60.51 26.39 -8.15
N LEU A 653 59.87 26.51 -9.31
CA LEU A 653 60.17 27.57 -10.27
C LEU A 653 59.85 28.96 -9.70
N ILE A 654 58.69 29.14 -9.07
CA ILE A 654 58.30 30.39 -8.39
C ILE A 654 59.28 30.71 -7.25
N TYR A 655 59.68 29.72 -6.45
CA TYR A 655 60.66 29.91 -5.38
C TYR A 655 62.00 30.44 -5.93
N PHE A 656 62.50 29.85 -7.02
CA PHE A 656 63.75 30.31 -7.65
C PHE A 656 63.61 31.67 -8.33
N LEU A 657 62.50 31.92 -9.04
CA LEU A 657 62.22 33.24 -9.62
C LEU A 657 62.17 34.32 -8.55
N ASN A 658 61.51 34.06 -7.41
CA ASN A 658 61.45 34.99 -6.29
C ASN A 658 62.84 35.21 -5.67
N LYS A 659 63.57 34.12 -5.39
CA LYS A 659 64.94 34.19 -4.85
C LYS A 659 65.92 34.94 -5.76
N LYS A 660 65.65 34.99 -7.07
CA LYS A 660 66.49 35.66 -8.08
C LYS A 660 65.82 36.90 -8.67
N ALA A 661 64.74 37.39 -8.07
CA ALA A 661 63.96 38.50 -8.61
C ALA A 661 64.81 39.77 -8.82
N ASP A 662 65.68 40.09 -7.87
CA ASP A 662 66.57 41.26 -7.95
C ASP A 662 67.54 41.22 -9.14
N ILE A 663 67.90 40.02 -9.61
CA ILE A 663 68.80 39.82 -10.77
C ILE A 663 67.98 39.76 -12.05
N LEU A 664 66.86 39.03 -12.03
CA LEU A 664 66.02 38.78 -13.20
C LEU A 664 65.22 40.02 -13.64
N PHE A 665 64.90 40.91 -12.69
CA PHE A 665 64.10 42.12 -12.95
C PHE A 665 64.88 43.42 -12.71
N ALA A 666 66.22 43.37 -12.61
CA ALA A 666 67.05 44.58 -12.52
C ALA A 666 66.81 45.48 -13.76
N HIS A 667 66.33 46.70 -13.55
CA HIS A 667 66.26 47.70 -14.60
C HIS A 667 67.68 48.21 -14.94
N PRO A 668 68.08 48.26 -16.23
CA PRO A 668 69.31 48.95 -16.59
C PRO A 668 69.17 50.43 -16.20
N ARG A 669 70.07 50.92 -15.34
CA ARG A 669 70.11 52.35 -15.01
C ARG A 669 70.30 53.13 -16.32
N PRO A 670 69.52 54.20 -16.58
CA PRO A 670 69.78 55.06 -17.72
C PRO A 670 71.19 55.63 -17.59
N SER A 671 72.00 55.49 -18.63
CA SER A 671 73.31 56.10 -18.74
C SER A 671 73.15 57.62 -18.73
N SER A 672 73.46 58.24 -17.59
CA SER A 672 73.58 59.69 -17.46
C SER A 672 74.85 60.15 -18.18
N LEU A 673 74.67 60.92 -19.25
CA LEU A 673 75.66 61.85 -19.80
C LEU A 673 75.31 63.26 -19.33
#